data_AF-A0A2U9BDV5-F1
#
_entry.id   AF-A0A2U9BDV5-F1
#
_cell.length_a   1.000
_cell.length_b   1.000
_cell.length_c   1.000
_cell.angle_alpha   90.00
_cell.angle_beta   90.00
_cell.angle_gamma   90.00
#
_symmetry.space_group_name_H-M   'P 1'
#
loop_
_entity.id
_entity.type
_entity.pdbx_description
1 polymer ?
#
loop_
_entity_poly.entity_id
_entity_poly.type
_entity_poly.pdbx_seq_one_letter_code
_entity_poly.pdbx_strand_id
1 'polypeptide(L)'
;MLRSFLPFPEEFTRHENIGCVRESNRTGRSAFGSGGCRLTLAEQPVTPEHHRPQGLSGQDSTGSAATSQVSDQVSSLSDLDSDQVSSLSDLDSKIRSQVCQIWSQIRSQQLPREDFVTAAGQNAGLQPAHLSVGVQTDYRESETQTDPYSPEYVLRPGTTPPELLLLAPLTLGRGLPGGLAEVEMIERARAKRSWEASLPPLDDPSQRHKRWRMMEEMEAEEWAYRDGQIQKLQDARLALLTDLLRQRDEAQEQVTDERLDHIYSKHQTDRETKLHKIHKDYIRSVRKLEAERRNMEATLKQRGFAKDSPTFAPRSCRGVFARSVRSNDLTTKYLETYEGLSELEAGLSASVRKPRMNRPKPKDNIIKERIQPPASRVLQRLEKYEALRKKKEKEEAYLRYLARKQRPVPRPVTPRVEEPLEGDEEMELAVIHLQRLLRGRSVQCEMFEGKENHLDLIQELRTVHALQREEQELQGADRRVVIALKKQRDDHRHEASQEEASRAGVVGVELESLFDTLSKELIRLQEERRIHAFTLLAERERRLREAEESGRRQVEERKRREEEEIYRQVVQIHQETVELYLEDVILGTVEQTADQQAREEIRKRAKEINDIVYAMDESRDDLQSEEIVSELVYSFLIPEVEKIRVRRRVHSRQQRHLQAARSLIHDSAERCGIPPSSPASPPGDDPPSRAAPQSD
;
A
#
# COMPACT_ATOMS: atom_id res chain seq x y z
N MET A 1 -49.11 13.66 -37.46
CA MET A 1 -50.09 12.63 -37.83
C MET A 1 -50.04 11.53 -36.79
N LEU A 2 -51.14 11.44 -36.05
CA LEU A 2 -51.80 10.24 -35.52
C LEU A 2 -50.98 9.07 -34.93
N ARG A 3 -51.24 8.89 -33.62
CA ARG A 3 -51.69 7.64 -32.95
C ARG A 3 -50.64 6.55 -32.70
N SER A 4 -50.59 5.83 -31.58
CA SER A 4 -51.17 5.84 -30.21
C SER A 4 -51.05 4.38 -29.73
N PHE A 5 -50.75 4.11 -28.44
CA PHE A 5 -51.59 3.31 -27.53
C PHE A 5 -50.84 2.80 -26.28
N LEU A 6 -51.07 3.57 -25.21
CA LEU A 6 -51.40 3.25 -23.82
C LEU A 6 -50.52 2.39 -22.85
N PRO A 7 -50.45 2.85 -21.56
CA PRO A 7 -49.86 2.19 -20.40
C PRO A 7 -50.87 1.68 -19.32
N PHE A 8 -50.33 1.12 -18.21
CA PHE A 8 -50.91 0.88 -16.86
C PHE A 8 -51.90 -0.31 -16.70
N PRO A 9 -52.08 -0.96 -15.50
CA PRO A 9 -52.48 -0.26 -14.26
C PRO A 9 -52.11 -0.83 -12.86
N GLU A 10 -52.27 0.09 -11.89
CA GLU A 10 -53.08 0.00 -10.67
C GLU A 10 -52.51 -0.26 -9.26
N GLU A 11 -52.95 0.67 -8.40
CA GLU A 11 -52.78 0.87 -6.97
C GLU A 11 -53.85 0.10 -6.17
N PHE A 12 -53.64 -0.05 -4.86
CA PHE A 12 -54.75 -0.05 -3.90
C PHE A 12 -54.34 0.69 -2.62
N THR A 13 -54.92 1.87 -2.45
CA THR A 13 -54.95 2.69 -1.23
C THR A 13 -56.09 2.29 -0.30
N ARG A 14 -55.95 2.52 1.02
CA ARG A 14 -56.98 3.02 1.97
C ARG A 14 -56.29 3.32 3.31
N HIS A 15 -56.07 4.59 3.67
CA HIS A 15 -56.96 5.59 4.30
C HIS A 15 -57.12 5.47 5.84
N GLU A 16 -56.68 6.54 6.53
CA GLU A 16 -57.33 7.23 7.67
C GLU A 16 -57.41 6.50 9.04
N ASN A 17 -57.39 7.12 10.22
CA ASN A 17 -57.38 8.51 10.70
C ASN A 17 -57.06 8.51 12.22
N ILE A 18 -56.45 9.60 12.72
CA ILE A 18 -56.72 10.32 13.99
C ILE A 18 -56.82 9.53 15.32
N GLY A 19 -56.01 9.95 16.32
CA GLY A 19 -56.32 9.67 17.73
C GLY A 19 -55.21 10.01 18.73
N CYS A 20 -55.20 11.25 19.22
CA CYS A 20 -54.38 11.69 20.36
C CYS A 20 -55.20 11.54 21.65
N VAL A 21 -54.82 10.65 22.59
CA VAL A 21 -55.35 10.64 23.98
C VAL A 21 -54.29 10.15 24.97
N ARG A 22 -54.25 10.86 26.10
CA ARG A 22 -53.44 10.77 27.32
C ARG A 22 -53.87 9.63 28.25
N GLU A 23 -52.99 9.32 29.22
CA GLU A 23 -53.26 8.68 30.53
C GLU A 23 -53.67 7.19 30.49
N SER A 24 -53.14 6.26 31.29
CA SER A 24 -52.88 6.31 32.72
C SER A 24 -52.21 5.00 33.20
N ASN A 25 -51.56 5.11 34.36
CA ASN A 25 -50.99 4.05 35.20
C ASN A 25 -51.78 2.73 35.27
N ARG A 26 -51.07 1.60 35.33
CA ARG A 26 -51.46 0.49 36.22
C ARG A 26 -50.29 -0.41 36.63
N THR A 27 -50.09 -0.38 37.93
CA THR A 27 -49.50 -1.38 38.84
C THR A 27 -49.72 -2.84 38.47
N GLY A 28 -48.69 -3.67 38.67
CA GLY A 28 -48.79 -5.13 38.72
C GLY A 28 -47.69 -5.72 39.61
N ARG A 29 -48.07 -6.05 40.85
CA ARG A 29 -47.29 -6.78 41.86
C ARG A 29 -47.18 -8.27 41.53
N SER A 30 -46.28 -8.94 42.27
CA SER A 30 -46.23 -10.38 42.62
C SER A 30 -45.31 -11.24 41.74
N ALA A 31 -44.57 -12.23 42.25
CA ALA A 31 -44.27 -12.66 43.61
C ALA A 31 -43.10 -13.68 43.55
N PHE A 32 -42.36 -13.75 44.66
CA PHE A 32 -41.78 -14.92 45.32
C PHE A 32 -41.53 -16.22 44.53
N GLY A 33 -40.33 -16.78 44.72
CA GLY A 33 -40.11 -18.21 44.50
C GLY A 33 -38.65 -18.66 44.58
N SER A 34 -38.17 -18.89 45.79
CA SER A 34 -36.88 -19.47 46.16
C SER A 34 -36.60 -20.86 45.56
N GLY A 35 -35.34 -21.14 45.24
CA GLY A 35 -34.82 -22.50 45.05
C GLY A 35 -33.29 -22.50 44.96
N GLY A 36 -32.61 -22.80 46.06
CA GLY A 36 -31.16 -22.99 46.09
C GLY A 36 -30.76 -24.45 45.84
N CYS A 37 -29.57 -24.67 45.28
CA CYS A 37 -28.48 -25.44 45.92
C CYS A 37 -27.28 -25.64 44.97
N ARG A 38 -26.10 -25.25 45.50
CA ARG A 38 -24.74 -25.83 45.34
C ARG A 38 -24.28 -26.34 43.97
N LEU A 39 -23.13 -25.83 43.53
CA LEU A 39 -21.87 -26.58 43.54
C LEU A 39 -20.65 -25.64 43.48
N THR A 40 -19.55 -26.17 43.98
CA THR A 40 -18.31 -25.58 44.47
C THR A 40 -17.29 -25.18 43.39
N LEU A 41 -16.41 -24.21 43.74
CA LEU A 41 -14.94 -24.09 43.46
C LEU A 41 -14.61 -22.60 43.22
N ALA A 42 -14.20 -21.86 44.26
CA ALA A 42 -12.81 -21.65 44.67
C ALA A 42 -12.01 -20.80 43.65
N GLU A 43 -12.01 -19.50 43.91
CA GLU A 43 -11.08 -18.51 43.36
C GLU A 43 -9.64 -18.77 43.87
N GLN A 44 -8.65 -18.47 43.03
CA GLN A 44 -7.52 -17.52 43.27
C GLN A 44 -6.23 -17.87 42.51
N PRO A 45 -5.35 -16.88 42.26
CA PRO A 45 -4.62 -16.68 41.00
C PRO A 45 -3.16 -17.14 41.04
N VAL A 46 -2.52 -17.27 39.87
CA VAL A 46 -1.08 -17.56 39.73
C VAL A 46 -0.40 -16.47 38.90
N THR A 47 0.57 -15.81 39.52
CA THR A 47 1.60 -14.92 38.95
C THR A 47 2.83 -15.73 38.48
N PRO A 48 3.76 -15.12 37.70
CA PRO A 48 4.67 -15.84 36.81
C PRO A 48 6.02 -16.20 37.45
N GLU A 49 6.62 -17.30 37.00
CA GLU A 49 7.96 -17.75 37.41
C GLU A 49 9.09 -17.09 36.60
N HIS A 50 10.06 -16.55 37.33
CA HIS A 50 11.41 -16.20 36.88
C HIS A 50 12.32 -17.42 37.03
N HIS A 51 13.02 -17.81 35.97
CA HIS A 51 14.22 -18.64 36.09
C HIS A 51 15.49 -17.79 36.07
N ARG A 52 16.28 -17.95 37.13
CA ARG A 52 17.66 -17.50 37.29
C ARG A 52 18.44 -18.73 37.78
N PRO A 53 19.67 -18.99 37.30
CA PRO A 53 20.59 -19.85 38.03
C PRO A 53 21.77 -19.06 38.60
N GLN A 54 22.25 -19.48 39.78
CA GLN A 54 23.50 -19.05 40.40
C GLN A 54 24.35 -20.27 40.79
N GLY A 55 25.66 -20.13 40.58
CA GLY A 55 26.77 -20.79 41.29
C GLY A 55 27.41 -21.98 40.57
N LEU A 56 28.71 -22.26 40.62
CA LEU A 56 29.92 -21.70 41.25
C LEU A 56 31.14 -22.45 40.66
N SER A 57 32.29 -21.79 40.49
CA SER A 57 33.67 -22.25 40.84
C SER A 57 34.73 -21.56 39.97
N GLY A 58 35.83 -21.16 40.60
CA GLY A 58 36.71 -20.09 40.15
C GLY A 58 38.00 -20.51 39.46
N GLN A 59 38.83 -19.51 39.18
CA GLN A 59 40.29 -19.55 39.29
C GLN A 59 40.84 -18.11 39.20
N ASP A 60 41.83 -17.84 40.05
CA ASP A 60 42.48 -16.57 40.31
C ASP A 60 43.61 -16.22 39.33
N SER A 61 44.00 -14.94 39.36
CA SER A 61 45.28 -14.33 38.93
C SER A 61 45.47 -14.19 37.41
N THR A 62 45.78 -13.02 36.83
CA THR A 62 46.79 -11.97 37.13
C THR A 62 46.24 -10.62 36.63
N GLY A 63 46.44 -9.43 37.21
CA GLY A 63 47.70 -8.84 37.65
C GLY A 63 48.10 -7.67 36.74
N SER A 64 47.71 -6.45 37.12
CA SER A 64 48.46 -5.17 36.97
C SER A 64 48.28 -4.26 35.73
N ALA A 65 47.97 -2.99 36.09
CA ALA A 65 48.42 -1.72 35.51
C ALA A 65 47.87 -1.25 34.14
N ALA A 66 47.01 -0.24 34.17
CA ALA A 66 47.43 1.16 33.97
C ALA A 66 46.23 2.11 34.04
N THR A 67 46.38 3.17 34.84
CA THR A 67 45.48 4.33 34.89
C THR A 67 46.28 5.51 34.35
N SER A 68 45.85 6.15 33.25
CA SER A 68 45.94 7.60 33.05
C SER A 68 45.51 8.01 31.63
N GLN A 69 44.99 9.24 31.54
CA GLN A 69 44.73 10.06 30.34
C GLN A 69 43.34 9.80 29.72
N VAL A 70 42.28 10.49 30.18
CA VAL A 70 41.95 11.91 29.92
C VAL A 70 41.91 12.20 28.42
N SER A 71 40.67 12.40 27.97
CA SER A 71 40.25 13.36 26.94
C SER A 71 41.24 13.66 25.84
N ASP A 72 41.00 13.12 24.65
CA ASP A 72 40.75 13.90 23.44
C ASP A 72 40.44 12.93 22.30
N GLN A 73 39.71 13.42 21.30
CA GLN A 73 39.22 12.71 20.09
C GLN A 73 37.83 12.06 20.19
N VAL A 74 36.84 12.88 20.56
CA VAL A 74 35.51 12.82 19.95
C VAL A 74 35.57 13.69 18.68
N SER A 75 36.17 13.19 17.59
CA SER A 75 36.19 13.85 16.27
C SER A 75 36.71 12.90 15.17
N SER A 76 36.13 11.71 15.01
CA SER A 76 36.37 10.86 13.82
C SER A 76 35.32 9.75 13.64
N LEU A 77 34.03 10.08 13.79
CA LEU A 77 32.91 9.15 13.65
C LEU A 77 31.81 9.72 12.75
N SER A 78 32.20 10.38 11.65
CA SER A 78 31.31 10.84 10.58
C SER A 78 31.35 9.96 9.33
N ASP A 79 32.17 8.91 9.31
CA ASP A 79 32.47 8.19 8.05
C ASP A 79 31.93 6.74 8.03
N LEU A 80 31.17 6.30 9.03
CA LEU A 80 30.62 4.93 9.08
C LEU A 80 29.21 4.76 8.48
N ASP A 81 28.57 5.84 8.01
CA ASP A 81 27.24 5.76 7.39
C ASP A 81 27.30 5.46 5.87
N SER A 82 28.49 5.48 5.26
CA SER A 82 28.64 5.20 3.81
C SER A 82 28.91 3.72 3.50
N ASP A 83 29.59 2.99 4.40
CA ASP A 83 29.96 1.60 4.15
C ASP A 83 28.77 0.63 4.26
N GLN A 84 27.81 0.90 5.15
CA GLN A 84 26.58 0.09 5.29
C GLN A 84 25.63 0.25 4.08
N VAL A 85 25.53 1.46 3.51
CA VAL A 85 24.73 1.71 2.30
C VAL A 85 25.40 1.12 1.04
N SER A 86 26.74 1.07 1.01
CA SER A 86 27.47 0.36 -0.03
C SER A 86 27.25 -1.16 0.06
N SER A 87 27.20 -1.74 1.26
CA SER A 87 26.90 -3.17 1.45
C SER A 87 25.48 -3.56 1.07
N LEU A 88 24.49 -2.68 1.33
CA LEU A 88 23.09 -2.87 0.93
C LEU A 88 22.89 -2.70 -0.58
N SER A 89 23.59 -1.77 -1.23
CA SER A 89 23.55 -1.63 -2.70
C SER A 89 24.38 -2.69 -3.43
N ASP A 90 25.43 -3.23 -2.80
CA ASP A 90 26.16 -4.42 -3.26
C ASP A 90 25.36 -5.71 -3.07
N LEU A 91 24.57 -5.81 -1.99
CA LEU A 91 23.59 -6.88 -1.80
C LEU A 91 22.43 -6.74 -2.80
N ASP A 92 21.90 -5.54 -3.02
CA ASP A 92 20.81 -5.32 -3.97
C ASP A 92 21.28 -5.51 -5.42
N SER A 93 22.54 -5.21 -5.75
CA SER A 93 23.14 -5.51 -7.06
C SER A 93 23.48 -6.99 -7.22
N LYS A 94 23.94 -7.69 -6.17
CA LYS A 94 24.07 -9.16 -6.16
C LYS A 94 22.73 -9.86 -6.26
N ILE A 95 21.70 -9.37 -5.59
CA ILE A 95 20.32 -9.87 -5.67
C ILE A 95 19.78 -9.60 -7.07
N ARG A 96 19.96 -8.40 -7.66
CA ARG A 96 19.56 -8.14 -9.06
C ARG A 96 20.33 -9.00 -10.06
N SER A 97 21.61 -9.26 -9.83
CA SER A 97 22.45 -10.15 -10.63
C SER A 97 21.99 -11.60 -10.51
N GLN A 98 21.72 -12.08 -9.28
CA GLN A 98 21.19 -13.42 -9.02
C GLN A 98 19.77 -13.57 -9.56
N VAL A 99 18.90 -12.57 -9.40
CA VAL A 99 17.56 -12.54 -9.97
C VAL A 99 17.63 -12.50 -11.49
N CYS A 100 18.58 -11.79 -12.12
CA CYS A 100 18.80 -11.83 -13.57
C CYS A 100 19.37 -13.17 -14.04
N GLN A 101 20.30 -13.79 -13.30
CA GLN A 101 20.80 -15.14 -13.60
C GLN A 101 19.71 -16.19 -13.44
N ILE A 102 18.89 -16.10 -12.39
CA ILE A 102 17.73 -16.96 -12.13
C ILE A 102 16.64 -16.70 -13.18
N TRP A 103 16.39 -15.45 -13.59
CA TRP A 103 15.46 -15.14 -14.69
C TRP A 103 15.98 -15.65 -16.03
N SER A 104 17.28 -15.61 -16.27
CA SER A 104 17.93 -16.20 -17.44
C SER A 104 17.80 -17.74 -17.42
N GLN A 105 17.98 -18.36 -16.25
CA GLN A 105 17.76 -19.79 -16.02
C GLN A 105 16.29 -20.20 -16.14
N ILE A 106 15.35 -19.40 -15.65
CA ILE A 106 13.91 -19.62 -15.76
C ILE A 106 13.44 -19.39 -17.21
N ARG A 107 14.03 -18.42 -17.93
CA ARG A 107 13.79 -18.20 -19.37
C ARG A 107 14.33 -19.35 -20.22
N SER A 108 15.38 -20.04 -19.77
CA SER A 108 15.88 -21.27 -20.42
C SER A 108 15.14 -22.54 -19.98
N GLN A 109 14.42 -22.52 -18.84
CA GLN A 109 13.54 -23.59 -18.35
C GLN A 109 12.06 -23.44 -18.75
N GLN A 110 11.70 -22.43 -19.56
CA GLN A 110 10.39 -22.42 -20.20
C GLN A 110 10.29 -23.62 -21.12
N LEU A 111 9.46 -24.60 -20.72
CA LEU A 111 8.93 -25.67 -21.56
C LEU A 111 8.52 -25.09 -22.92
N PRO A 112 8.73 -25.85 -24.00
CA PRO A 112 8.59 -25.35 -25.36
C PRO A 112 7.20 -24.74 -25.52
N ARG A 113 7.11 -23.57 -26.19
CA ARG A 113 5.89 -23.25 -26.92
C ARG A 113 5.65 -24.46 -27.80
N GLU A 114 4.59 -25.22 -27.52
CA GLU A 114 4.07 -26.17 -28.49
C GLU A 114 3.59 -25.32 -29.66
N ASP A 115 4.46 -25.14 -30.65
CA ASP A 115 4.05 -24.70 -31.97
C ASP A 115 3.13 -25.80 -32.49
N PHE A 116 1.82 -25.56 -32.39
CA PHE A 116 0.82 -26.37 -33.06
C PHE A 116 1.17 -26.41 -34.54
N VAL A 117 1.82 -27.50 -34.98
CA VAL A 117 1.94 -27.83 -36.40
C VAL A 117 0.53 -28.15 -36.87
N THR A 118 -0.13 -27.10 -37.35
CA THR A 118 -1.40 -27.21 -38.05
C THR A 118 -1.12 -28.04 -39.29
N ALA A 119 -1.78 -29.18 -39.42
CA ALA A 119 -1.75 -29.98 -40.64
C ALA A 119 -2.37 -29.16 -41.79
N ALA A 120 -1.54 -28.35 -42.44
CA ALA A 120 -1.91 -27.60 -43.61
C ALA A 120 -1.79 -28.50 -44.85
N GLY A 121 -2.93 -28.71 -45.50
CA GLY A 121 -3.13 -28.71 -46.95
C GLY A 121 -2.11 -29.44 -47.83
N GLN A 122 -2.64 -30.43 -48.56
CA GLN A 122 -2.08 -30.97 -49.79
C GLN A 122 -1.48 -29.87 -50.69
N ASN A 123 -0.15 -29.79 -50.76
CA ASN A 123 0.56 -29.17 -51.87
C ASN A 123 1.45 -30.24 -52.49
N ALA A 124 1.02 -30.76 -53.62
CA ALA A 124 1.80 -31.66 -54.44
C ALA A 124 2.97 -30.90 -55.09
N GLY A 125 4.19 -31.40 -54.89
CA GLY A 125 5.30 -31.34 -55.84
C GLY A 125 5.77 -29.97 -56.31
N LEU A 126 6.48 -29.23 -55.46
CA LEU A 126 7.45 -28.21 -55.91
C LEU A 126 8.77 -28.47 -55.17
N GLN A 127 9.78 -28.94 -55.90
CA GLN A 127 11.16 -28.91 -55.45
C GLN A 127 11.57 -27.45 -55.24
N PRO A 128 12.20 -27.07 -54.11
CA PRO A 128 12.68 -25.71 -53.92
C PRO A 128 13.77 -25.39 -54.94
N ALA A 129 13.57 -24.32 -55.71
CA ALA A 129 14.44 -23.90 -56.81
C ALA A 129 15.77 -23.24 -56.36
N HIS A 130 16.08 -23.25 -55.06
CA HIS A 130 17.26 -22.61 -54.49
C HIS A 130 18.04 -23.59 -53.61
N LEU A 131 19.27 -23.89 -54.03
CA LEU A 131 20.28 -24.55 -53.20
C LEU A 131 20.94 -23.48 -52.33
N SER A 132 20.86 -23.62 -51.00
CA SER A 132 21.62 -22.78 -50.07
C SER A 132 23.10 -23.19 -50.12
N VAL A 133 23.97 -22.24 -50.52
CA VAL A 133 25.43 -22.41 -50.51
C VAL A 133 25.97 -21.66 -49.29
N GLY A 134 26.49 -22.40 -48.31
CA GLY A 134 27.18 -21.82 -47.16
C GLY A 134 28.62 -21.45 -47.50
N VAL A 135 29.04 -20.22 -47.18
CA VAL A 135 30.45 -19.81 -47.21
C VAL A 135 30.99 -19.94 -45.80
N GLN A 136 32.02 -20.78 -45.62
CA GLN A 136 32.75 -20.90 -44.37
C GLN A 136 33.70 -19.70 -44.24
N THR A 137 33.54 -18.88 -43.21
CA THR A 137 34.52 -17.84 -42.86
C THR A 137 35.70 -18.48 -42.11
N ASP A 138 36.92 -18.06 -42.43
CA ASP A 138 38.17 -18.57 -41.81
C ASP A 138 38.37 -18.09 -40.34
N TYR A 139 37.43 -17.33 -39.79
CA TYR A 139 37.49 -16.79 -38.43
C TYR A 139 36.64 -17.62 -37.47
N ARG A 140 37.28 -18.14 -36.41
CA ARG A 140 36.62 -18.92 -35.36
C ARG A 140 35.95 -17.98 -34.36
N GLU A 141 34.67 -17.69 -34.56
CA GLU A 141 33.84 -17.01 -33.56
C GLU A 141 33.54 -17.99 -32.42
N SER A 142 34.12 -17.77 -31.23
CA SER A 142 33.97 -18.67 -30.08
C SER A 142 32.66 -18.50 -29.30
N GLU A 143 31.86 -17.47 -29.63
CA GLU A 143 30.67 -17.06 -28.87
C GLU A 143 29.35 -17.35 -29.60
N THR A 144 29.39 -17.77 -30.86
CA THR A 144 28.22 -18.12 -31.67
C THR A 144 28.14 -19.64 -31.86
N GLN A 145 27.96 -20.36 -30.75
CA GLN A 145 27.67 -21.79 -30.81
C GLN A 145 26.19 -21.98 -31.18
N THR A 146 25.90 -21.94 -32.47
CA THR A 146 24.58 -22.29 -33.01
C THR A 146 24.33 -23.79 -32.89
N ASP A 147 23.08 -24.18 -32.67
CA ASP A 147 22.69 -25.60 -32.72
C ASP A 147 23.13 -26.22 -34.06
N PRO A 148 23.70 -27.44 -34.05
CA PRO A 148 24.12 -28.10 -35.28
C PRO A 148 22.92 -28.28 -36.22
N TYR A 149 23.11 -27.95 -37.50
CA TYR A 149 22.06 -28.06 -38.52
C TYR A 149 21.47 -29.47 -38.58
N SER A 150 20.16 -29.58 -38.34
CA SER A 150 19.39 -30.82 -38.51
C SER A 150 18.55 -30.74 -39.79
N PRO A 151 18.71 -31.69 -40.74
CA PRO A 151 17.91 -31.69 -41.97
C PRO A 151 16.45 -32.05 -41.69
N GLU A 152 15.54 -31.53 -42.52
CA GLU A 152 14.12 -31.86 -42.47
C GLU A 152 13.90 -33.35 -42.79
N TYR A 153 13.06 -34.03 -42.00
CA TYR A 153 12.75 -35.44 -42.17
C TYR A 153 11.49 -35.61 -43.03
N VAL A 154 11.50 -36.59 -43.95
CA VAL A 154 10.35 -36.90 -44.82
C VAL A 154 9.72 -38.22 -44.38
N LEU A 155 8.46 -38.18 -43.94
CA LEU A 155 7.67 -39.37 -43.64
C LEU A 155 6.85 -39.79 -44.87
N ARG A 156 6.82 -41.09 -45.17
CA ARG A 156 5.92 -41.62 -46.20
C ARG A 156 4.48 -41.59 -45.67
N PRO A 157 3.50 -41.13 -46.48
CA PRO A 157 2.10 -41.08 -46.06
C PRO A 157 1.60 -42.47 -45.67
N GLY A 158 1.00 -42.58 -44.48
CA GLY A 158 0.50 -43.84 -43.91
C GLY A 158 1.49 -44.62 -43.04
N THR A 159 2.73 -44.14 -42.86
CA THR A 159 3.68 -44.77 -41.93
C THR A 159 3.55 -44.15 -40.53
N THR A 160 3.57 -44.98 -39.48
CA THR A 160 3.62 -44.48 -38.10
C THR A 160 4.95 -43.76 -37.84
N PRO A 161 4.93 -42.57 -37.21
CA PRO A 161 6.14 -41.81 -36.96
C PRO A 161 7.07 -42.56 -35.97
N PRO A 162 8.40 -42.64 -36.24
CA PRO A 162 9.33 -43.34 -35.35
C PRO A 162 9.46 -42.65 -33.98
N GLU A 163 9.82 -43.41 -32.94
CA GLU A 163 10.11 -42.89 -31.58
C GLU A 163 11.19 -41.80 -31.57
N LEU A 164 12.14 -41.87 -32.50
CA LEU A 164 13.23 -40.90 -32.62
C LEU A 164 12.74 -39.46 -32.85
N LEU A 165 11.56 -39.26 -33.46
CA LEU A 165 11.01 -37.91 -33.66
C LEU A 165 10.53 -37.25 -32.37
N LEU A 166 10.26 -38.03 -31.31
CA LEU A 166 9.96 -37.48 -29.97
C LEU A 166 11.18 -36.82 -29.32
N LEU A 167 12.39 -37.21 -29.75
CA LEU A 167 13.65 -36.68 -29.24
C LEU A 167 14.13 -35.45 -30.01
N ALA A 168 13.49 -35.12 -31.14
CA ALA A 168 13.86 -33.97 -31.97
C ALA A 168 13.87 -32.62 -31.21
N PRO A 169 13.00 -32.36 -30.22
CA PRO A 169 13.05 -31.13 -29.43
C PRO A 169 14.22 -31.07 -28.43
N LEU A 170 14.86 -32.20 -28.11
CA LEU A 170 15.95 -32.26 -27.14
C LEU A 170 17.25 -31.85 -27.84
N THR A 171 17.83 -30.72 -27.41
CA THR A 171 19.07 -30.16 -27.94
C THR A 171 20.09 -29.94 -26.81
N LEU A 172 21.37 -29.69 -27.15
CA LEU A 172 22.41 -29.48 -26.14
C LEU A 172 22.08 -28.23 -25.30
N GLY A 173 21.93 -28.38 -23.99
CA GLY A 173 21.46 -27.28 -23.12
C GLY A 173 19.93 -27.14 -23.02
N ARG A 174 19.16 -27.87 -23.84
CA ARG A 174 17.71 -28.07 -23.74
C ARG A 174 17.40 -29.56 -23.60
N GLY A 175 17.66 -30.11 -22.42
CA GLY A 175 17.32 -31.50 -22.06
C GLY A 175 18.37 -32.56 -22.42
N LEU A 176 19.52 -32.18 -23.02
CA LEU A 176 20.72 -33.02 -23.03
C LEU A 176 21.84 -32.43 -22.16
N PRO A 177 22.52 -33.24 -21.31
CA PRO A 177 22.36 -34.69 -21.13
C PRO A 177 21.03 -35.05 -20.45
N GLY A 178 20.35 -36.09 -20.96
CA GLY A 178 19.03 -36.48 -20.50
C GLY A 178 19.04 -36.91 -19.03
N GLY A 179 18.13 -36.33 -18.24
CA GLY A 179 17.84 -36.69 -16.87
C GLY A 179 16.56 -37.53 -16.75
N LEU A 180 16.02 -37.61 -15.53
CA LEU A 180 14.84 -38.41 -15.23
C LEU A 180 13.58 -37.87 -15.93
N ALA A 181 13.47 -36.55 -16.11
CA ALA A 181 12.30 -35.92 -16.73
C ALA A 181 12.17 -36.28 -18.22
N GLU A 182 13.28 -36.36 -18.94
CA GLU A 182 13.30 -36.76 -20.36
C GLU A 182 12.95 -38.24 -20.51
N VAL A 183 13.40 -39.09 -19.58
CA VAL A 183 13.02 -40.52 -19.54
C VAL A 183 11.53 -40.69 -19.28
N GLU A 184 10.98 -39.99 -18.28
CA GLU A 184 9.54 -40.00 -17.97
C GLU A 184 8.70 -39.49 -19.16
N MET A 185 9.18 -38.49 -19.90
CA MET A 185 8.53 -38.00 -21.11
C MET A 185 8.45 -39.08 -22.19
N ILE A 186 9.55 -39.81 -22.43
CA ILE A 186 9.61 -40.90 -23.42
C ILE A 186 8.69 -42.05 -23.02
N GLU A 187 8.69 -42.44 -21.74
CA GLU A 187 7.82 -43.50 -21.22
C GLU A 187 6.35 -43.13 -21.35
N ARG A 188 5.99 -41.86 -21.05
CA ARG A 188 4.64 -41.34 -21.25
C ARG A 188 4.23 -41.35 -22.72
N ALA A 189 5.12 -40.96 -23.62
CA ALA A 189 4.84 -40.97 -25.06
C ALA A 189 4.62 -42.41 -25.59
N ARG A 190 5.37 -43.39 -25.08
CA ARG A 190 5.14 -44.82 -25.35
C ARG A 190 3.81 -45.30 -24.80
N ALA A 191 3.48 -44.93 -23.57
CA ALA A 191 2.20 -45.25 -22.95
C ALA A 191 1.03 -44.68 -23.78
N LYS A 192 1.12 -43.41 -24.20
CA LYS A 192 0.13 -42.76 -25.07
C LYS A 192 -0.07 -43.51 -26.39
N ARG A 193 1.01 -43.91 -27.07
CA ARG A 193 0.93 -44.70 -28.31
C ARG A 193 0.31 -46.09 -28.09
N SER A 194 0.66 -46.74 -26.98
CA SER A 194 0.07 -48.05 -26.63
C SER A 194 -1.44 -47.93 -26.36
N TRP A 195 -1.85 -46.81 -25.78
CA TRP A 195 -3.26 -46.49 -25.55
C TRP A 195 -3.99 -46.11 -26.85
N GLU A 196 -3.38 -45.31 -27.73
CA GLU A 196 -3.94 -44.97 -29.06
C GLU A 196 -4.20 -46.23 -29.89
N ALA A 197 -3.32 -47.23 -29.80
CA ALA A 197 -3.50 -48.54 -30.43
C ALA A 197 -4.67 -49.35 -29.83
N SER A 198 -5.07 -49.07 -28.59
CA SER A 198 -6.21 -49.72 -27.92
C SER A 198 -7.58 -49.09 -28.25
N LEU A 199 -7.59 -47.96 -28.97
CA LEU A 199 -8.81 -47.25 -29.35
C LEU A 199 -9.67 -48.02 -30.37
N PRO A 200 -11.00 -47.96 -30.28
CA PRO A 200 -11.91 -48.49 -31.30
C PRO A 200 -11.64 -47.89 -32.69
N PRO A 201 -11.75 -48.68 -33.77
CA PRO A 201 -11.66 -48.19 -35.16
C PRO A 201 -12.65 -47.06 -35.48
N LEU A 202 -12.33 -46.25 -36.49
CA LEU A 202 -13.16 -45.08 -36.88
C LEU A 202 -14.43 -45.46 -37.66
N ASP A 203 -14.44 -46.63 -38.28
CA ASP A 203 -15.45 -47.01 -39.29
C ASP A 203 -16.81 -47.38 -38.67
N ASP A 204 -16.85 -47.77 -37.38
CA ASP A 204 -18.08 -48.23 -36.70
C ASP A 204 -18.78 -47.11 -35.89
N PRO A 205 -20.00 -46.67 -36.27
CA PRO A 205 -20.69 -45.57 -35.59
C PRO A 205 -21.16 -45.94 -34.16
N SER A 206 -21.39 -47.22 -33.88
CA SER A 206 -21.84 -47.70 -32.56
C SER A 206 -20.77 -47.55 -31.46
N GLN A 207 -19.48 -47.54 -31.83
CA GLN A 207 -18.36 -47.47 -30.88
C GLN A 207 -17.80 -46.05 -30.74
N ARG A 208 -18.31 -45.09 -31.51
CA ARG A 208 -17.87 -43.68 -31.51
C ARG A 208 -17.94 -43.04 -30.13
N HIS A 209 -19.06 -43.21 -29.41
CA HIS A 209 -19.21 -42.67 -28.05
C HIS A 209 -18.27 -43.30 -27.02
N LYS A 210 -17.86 -44.56 -27.22
CA LYS A 210 -16.86 -45.21 -26.37
C LYS A 210 -15.47 -44.62 -26.64
N ARG A 211 -15.13 -44.43 -27.92
CA ARG A 211 -13.88 -43.77 -28.33
C ARG A 211 -13.78 -42.33 -27.82
N TRP A 212 -14.85 -41.54 -27.94
CA TRP A 212 -14.89 -40.17 -27.44
C TRP A 212 -14.66 -40.09 -25.93
N ARG A 213 -15.33 -40.95 -25.15
CA ARG A 213 -15.11 -41.00 -23.69
C ARG A 213 -13.68 -41.37 -23.33
N MET A 214 -13.11 -42.38 -23.99
CA MET A 214 -11.71 -42.74 -23.73
C MET A 214 -10.74 -41.60 -24.10
N MET A 215 -10.99 -40.88 -25.20
CA MET A 215 -10.19 -39.70 -25.56
C MET A 215 -10.31 -38.58 -24.53
N GLU A 216 -11.52 -38.26 -24.09
CA GLU A 216 -11.79 -37.22 -23.08
C GLU A 216 -11.14 -37.56 -21.73
N GLU A 217 -11.23 -38.82 -21.29
CA GLU A 217 -10.57 -39.30 -20.07
C GLU A 217 -9.04 -39.17 -20.17
N MET A 218 -8.44 -39.58 -21.29
CA MET A 218 -6.99 -39.41 -21.48
C MET A 218 -6.55 -37.96 -21.60
N GLU A 219 -7.31 -37.12 -22.28
CA GLU A 219 -7.05 -35.68 -22.34
C GLU A 219 -7.08 -35.09 -20.92
N ALA A 220 -8.07 -35.47 -20.10
CA ALA A 220 -8.15 -35.04 -18.71
C ALA A 220 -6.93 -35.50 -17.87
N GLU A 221 -6.45 -36.73 -18.06
CA GLU A 221 -5.22 -37.22 -17.41
C GLU A 221 -3.96 -36.49 -17.88
N GLU A 222 -3.90 -36.09 -19.16
CA GLU A 222 -2.83 -35.24 -19.70
C GLU A 222 -2.87 -33.81 -19.17
N TRP A 223 -4.06 -33.23 -19.03
CA TRP A 223 -4.25 -31.93 -18.41
C TRP A 223 -3.88 -31.97 -16.93
N ALA A 224 -4.36 -32.97 -16.18
CA ALA A 224 -4.04 -33.13 -14.75
C ALA A 224 -2.52 -33.28 -14.51
N TYR A 225 -1.82 -33.99 -15.40
CA TYR A 225 -0.37 -34.10 -15.31
C TYR A 225 0.35 -32.76 -15.59
N ARG A 226 -0.07 -32.04 -16.63
CA ARG A 226 0.48 -30.71 -16.95
C ARG A 226 0.25 -29.75 -15.79
N ASP A 227 -0.96 -29.75 -15.22
CA ASP A 227 -1.30 -28.95 -14.05
C ASP A 227 -0.44 -29.32 -12.84
N GLY A 228 -0.20 -30.61 -12.60
CA GLY A 228 0.70 -31.06 -11.54
C GLY A 228 2.15 -30.60 -11.72
N GLN A 229 2.66 -30.54 -12.96
CA GLN A 229 4.00 -30.00 -13.24
C GLN A 229 4.06 -28.49 -13.05
N ILE A 230 3.02 -27.78 -13.47
CA ILE A 230 2.88 -26.33 -13.23
C ILE A 230 2.85 -26.06 -11.72
N GLN A 231 2.11 -26.87 -10.96
CA GLN A 231 2.02 -26.74 -9.51
C GLN A 231 3.37 -26.97 -8.83
N LYS A 232 4.13 -28.02 -9.20
CA LYS A 232 5.50 -28.23 -8.66
C LYS A 232 6.42 -27.03 -8.91
N LEU A 233 6.35 -26.43 -10.09
CA LEU A 233 7.11 -25.21 -10.41
C LEU A 233 6.66 -24.01 -9.58
N GLN A 234 5.35 -23.86 -9.39
CA GLN A 234 4.79 -22.79 -8.55
C GLN A 234 5.18 -22.98 -7.09
N ASP A 235 5.09 -24.19 -6.56
CA ASP A 235 5.48 -24.53 -5.19
C ASP A 235 6.97 -24.27 -4.95
N ALA A 236 7.84 -24.64 -5.90
CA ALA A 236 9.27 -24.33 -5.83
C ALA A 236 9.53 -22.81 -5.82
N ARG A 237 8.81 -22.03 -6.65
CA ARG A 237 8.89 -20.56 -6.64
C ARG A 237 8.39 -19.97 -5.33
N LEU A 238 7.28 -20.50 -4.79
CA LEU A 238 6.71 -20.07 -3.53
C LEU A 238 7.67 -20.36 -2.38
N ALA A 239 8.30 -21.52 -2.33
CA ALA A 239 9.32 -21.85 -1.32
C ALA A 239 10.48 -20.85 -1.32
N LEU A 240 11.00 -20.51 -2.50
CA LEU A 240 12.04 -19.48 -2.62
C LEU A 240 11.54 -18.10 -2.14
N LEU A 241 10.32 -17.72 -2.48
CA LEU A 241 9.74 -16.45 -2.02
C LEU A 241 9.53 -16.44 -0.50
N THR A 242 9.10 -17.55 0.10
CA THR A 242 8.94 -17.65 1.55
C THR A 242 10.28 -17.53 2.26
N ASP A 243 11.35 -18.13 1.71
CA ASP A 243 12.70 -18.01 2.26
C ASP A 243 13.21 -16.56 2.19
N LEU A 244 12.97 -15.88 1.06
CA LEU A 244 13.35 -14.47 0.90
C LEU A 244 12.58 -13.55 1.85
N LEU A 245 11.28 -13.79 2.03
CA LEU A 245 10.47 -13.03 2.99
C LEU A 245 10.97 -13.24 4.41
N ARG A 246 11.28 -14.49 4.78
CA ARG A 246 11.85 -14.82 6.07
C ARG A 246 13.18 -14.10 6.30
N GLN A 247 14.09 -14.11 5.32
CA GLN A 247 15.37 -13.39 5.42
C GLN A 247 15.18 -11.89 5.61
N ARG A 248 14.21 -11.30 4.90
CA ARG A 248 13.88 -9.88 5.04
C ARG A 248 13.34 -9.58 6.45
N ASP A 249 12.46 -10.42 6.96
CA ASP A 249 11.86 -10.24 8.28
C ASP A 249 12.91 -10.42 9.39
N GLU A 250 13.78 -11.44 9.30
CA GLU A 250 14.93 -11.63 10.20
C GLU A 250 15.87 -10.42 10.20
N ALA A 251 16.15 -9.83 9.04
CA ALA A 251 16.95 -8.60 8.95
C ALA A 251 16.26 -7.40 9.61
N GLN A 252 14.93 -7.29 9.48
CA GLN A 252 14.17 -6.24 10.17
C GLN A 252 14.19 -6.43 11.69
N GLU A 253 14.00 -7.68 12.15
CA GLU A 253 14.08 -8.04 13.57
C GLU A 253 15.44 -7.66 14.16
N GLN A 254 16.54 -7.98 13.48
CA GLN A 254 17.89 -7.60 13.90
C GLN A 254 18.04 -6.08 14.07
N VAL A 255 17.57 -5.29 13.10
CA VAL A 255 17.63 -3.81 13.20
C VAL A 255 16.77 -3.30 14.37
N THR A 256 15.62 -3.91 14.62
CA THR A 256 14.79 -3.54 15.78
C THR A 256 15.44 -3.91 17.11
N ASP A 257 16.08 -5.08 17.18
CA ASP A 257 16.79 -5.56 18.38
C ASP A 257 17.98 -4.67 18.70
N GLU A 258 18.79 -4.31 17.70
CA GLU A 258 19.90 -3.36 17.87
C GLU A 258 19.42 -2.00 18.42
N ARG A 259 18.27 -1.52 17.92
CA ARG A 259 17.67 -0.27 18.41
C ARG A 259 17.19 -0.41 19.85
N LEU A 260 16.58 -1.54 20.21
CA LEU A 260 16.15 -1.82 21.58
C LEU A 260 17.35 -1.94 22.52
N ASP A 261 18.42 -2.61 22.10
CA ASP A 261 19.68 -2.72 22.86
C ASP A 261 20.33 -1.35 23.09
N HIS A 262 20.28 -0.48 22.09
CA HIS A 262 20.78 0.88 22.23
C HIS A 262 19.94 1.70 23.24
N ILE A 263 18.62 1.53 23.25
CA ILE A 263 17.74 2.16 24.24
C ILE A 263 17.97 1.55 25.64
N TYR A 264 18.12 0.24 25.71
CA TYR A 264 18.36 -0.50 26.94
C TYR A 264 19.67 -0.09 27.59
N SER A 265 20.76 -0.05 26.82
CA SER A 265 22.08 0.40 27.30
C SER A 265 22.05 1.84 27.81
N LYS A 266 21.36 2.76 27.12
CA LYS A 266 21.14 4.13 27.64
C LYS A 266 20.45 4.12 29.00
N HIS A 267 19.32 3.42 29.12
CA HIS A 267 18.61 3.32 30.40
C HIS A 267 19.45 2.65 31.50
N GLN A 268 20.27 1.68 31.14
CA GLN A 268 21.19 1.03 32.06
C GLN A 268 22.25 2.01 32.59
N THR A 269 22.85 2.83 31.72
CA THR A 269 23.78 3.88 32.15
C THR A 269 23.10 4.93 33.04
N ASP A 270 21.89 5.36 32.72
CA ASP A 270 21.11 6.28 33.55
C ASP A 270 20.80 5.69 34.93
N ARG A 271 20.48 4.40 34.98
CA ARG A 271 20.26 3.68 36.23
C ARG A 271 21.55 3.64 37.05
N GLU A 272 22.68 3.30 36.44
CA GLU A 272 23.99 3.25 37.11
C GLU A 272 24.41 4.62 37.64
N THR A 273 24.22 5.70 36.89
CA THR A 273 24.52 7.05 37.37
C THR A 273 23.66 7.44 38.58
N LYS A 274 22.37 7.06 38.60
CA LYS A 274 21.48 7.26 39.75
C LYS A 274 21.94 6.42 40.94
N LEU A 275 22.27 5.15 40.75
CA LEU A 275 22.81 4.28 41.79
C LEU A 275 24.12 4.84 42.36
N HIS A 276 25.02 5.36 41.52
CA HIS A 276 26.25 6.02 41.97
C HIS A 276 25.97 7.28 42.78
N LYS A 277 24.96 8.09 42.42
CA LYS A 277 24.53 9.25 43.23
C LYS A 277 24.02 8.80 44.61
N ILE A 278 23.12 7.81 44.64
CA ILE A 278 22.60 7.23 45.88
C ILE A 278 23.74 6.69 46.75
N HIS A 279 24.70 5.97 46.15
CA HIS A 279 25.86 5.44 46.87
C HIS A 279 26.75 6.55 47.45
N LYS A 280 27.00 7.62 46.70
CA LYS A 280 27.74 8.80 47.19
C LYS A 280 27.03 9.47 48.36
N ASP A 281 25.70 9.60 48.29
CA ASP A 281 24.89 10.18 49.36
C ASP A 281 24.82 9.26 50.59
N TYR A 282 24.74 7.95 50.40
CA TYR A 282 24.88 6.95 51.45
C TYR A 282 26.25 7.05 52.14
N ILE A 283 27.35 7.11 51.39
CA ILE A 283 28.69 7.32 51.97
C ILE A 283 28.74 8.65 52.74
N ARG A 284 28.14 9.71 52.18
CA ARG A 284 28.10 11.02 52.84
C ARG A 284 27.29 10.98 54.14
N SER A 285 26.16 10.29 54.18
CA SER A 285 25.34 10.15 55.38
C SER A 285 26.04 9.30 56.43
N VAL A 286 26.66 8.18 56.05
CA VAL A 286 27.50 7.36 56.94
C VAL A 286 28.64 8.19 57.53
N ARG A 287 29.37 8.97 56.72
CA ARG A 287 30.43 9.86 57.22
C ARG A 287 29.91 10.92 58.20
N LYS A 288 28.72 11.49 57.96
CA LYS A 288 28.09 12.45 58.88
C LYS A 288 27.71 11.77 60.20
N LEU A 289 27.09 10.60 60.14
CA LEU A 289 26.72 9.81 61.32
C LEU A 289 27.96 9.39 62.13
N GLU A 290 29.03 8.96 61.47
CA GLU A 290 30.31 8.67 62.13
C GLU A 290 30.90 9.92 62.79
N ALA A 291 30.82 11.08 62.14
CA ALA A 291 31.29 12.34 62.71
C ALA A 291 30.44 12.77 63.91
N GLU A 292 29.12 12.62 63.85
CA GLU A 292 28.21 12.87 64.97
C GLU A 292 28.48 11.92 66.14
N ARG A 293 28.66 10.62 65.86
CA ARG A 293 29.10 9.64 66.86
C ARG A 293 30.42 10.04 67.50
N ARG A 294 31.44 10.40 66.70
CA ARG A 294 32.73 10.89 67.21
C ARG A 294 32.58 12.19 68.02
N ASN A 295 31.68 13.09 67.62
CA ASN A 295 31.42 14.33 68.36
C ASN A 295 30.76 14.05 69.71
N MET A 296 29.81 13.11 69.78
CA MET A 296 29.23 12.64 71.05
C MET A 296 30.29 11.97 71.93
N GLU A 297 31.17 11.16 71.34
CA GLU A 297 32.33 10.59 72.04
C GLU A 297 33.37 11.66 72.45
N ALA A 298 33.46 12.79 71.73
CA ALA A 298 34.39 13.89 71.99
C ALA A 298 33.83 14.92 73.00
N THR A 299 32.53 15.15 73.08
CA THR A 299 31.93 15.93 74.18
C THR A 299 32.07 15.19 75.52
N LEU A 300 32.04 13.86 75.50
CA LEU A 300 32.43 13.02 76.65
C LEU A 300 33.93 13.12 76.99
N LYS A 301 34.79 13.47 76.01
CA LYS A 301 36.23 13.72 76.18
C LYS A 301 36.55 15.20 76.04
N GLN A 302 36.21 16.02 77.03
CA GLN A 302 36.53 17.46 77.06
C GLN A 302 38.02 17.68 76.71
N ARG A 303 38.30 18.26 75.53
CA ARG A 303 39.66 18.53 75.04
C ARG A 303 40.29 19.63 75.89
N GLY A 304 41.25 19.25 76.74
CA GLY A 304 42.16 20.21 77.36
C GLY A 304 43.07 20.88 76.32
N PHE A 305 43.50 22.10 76.61
CA PHE A 305 44.34 22.97 75.74
C PHE A 305 45.70 22.36 75.32
N ALA A 306 46.07 21.17 75.79
CA ALA A 306 47.41 20.61 75.66
C ALA A 306 47.62 19.67 74.44
N LYS A 307 46.65 19.52 73.52
CA LYS A 307 46.71 18.52 72.43
C LYS A 307 46.62 19.07 71.00
N ASP A 308 46.96 20.33 70.78
CA ASP A 308 47.11 20.87 69.43
C ASP A 308 48.60 20.94 69.06
N SER A 309 49.02 20.16 68.05
CA SER A 309 50.34 20.28 67.41
C SER A 309 50.55 21.68 66.81
N PRO A 310 51.79 22.21 66.72
CA PRO A 310 52.07 23.64 66.54
C PRO A 310 51.59 24.28 65.23
N THR A 311 51.11 23.49 64.25
CA THR A 311 50.58 24.01 62.99
C THR A 311 49.06 23.94 62.98
N PHE A 312 48.42 24.91 63.64
CA PHE A 312 46.98 25.10 63.56
C PHE A 312 46.60 25.88 62.28
N ALA A 313 45.96 25.22 61.33
CA ALA A 313 45.42 25.85 60.12
C ALA A 313 43.94 26.22 60.33
N PRO A 314 43.58 27.51 60.41
CA PRO A 314 42.18 27.91 60.59
C PRO A 314 41.36 27.62 59.33
N ARG A 315 40.16 27.04 59.50
CA ARG A 315 39.20 26.81 58.40
C ARG A 315 38.51 28.11 58.00
N SER A 316 38.49 28.41 56.70
CA SER A 316 38.02 29.68 56.14
C SER A 316 36.59 30.09 56.56
N CYS A 317 35.69 29.13 56.81
CA CYS A 317 34.31 29.42 57.18
C CYS A 317 34.12 30.00 58.60
N ARG A 318 35.12 29.89 59.49
CA ARG A 318 34.99 30.38 60.86
C ARG A 318 35.25 31.88 61.00
N GLY A 319 35.64 32.56 59.92
CA GLY A 319 35.83 34.02 59.87
C GLY A 319 36.93 34.57 60.80
N VAL A 320 37.61 33.73 61.59
CA VAL A 320 38.69 34.15 62.49
C VAL A 320 39.99 34.23 61.70
N PHE A 321 40.16 35.34 60.99
CA PHE A 321 41.44 35.77 60.46
C PHE A 321 42.27 36.42 61.58
N ALA A 322 42.87 35.61 62.46
CA ALA A 322 43.72 36.12 63.55
C ALA A 322 45.14 36.53 63.08
N ARG A 323 45.44 36.50 61.78
CA ARG A 323 46.76 36.82 61.24
C ARG A 323 46.72 37.77 60.05
N SER A 324 45.92 38.83 60.18
CA SER A 324 46.21 40.11 59.51
C SER A 324 46.61 41.10 60.60
N VAL A 325 47.85 40.96 61.09
CA VAL A 325 48.51 42.06 61.77
C VAL A 325 48.71 43.10 60.67
N ARG A 326 47.92 44.16 60.71
CA ARG A 326 48.20 45.37 59.95
C ARG A 326 49.64 45.76 60.27
N SER A 327 50.44 45.89 59.22
CA SER A 327 51.80 46.42 59.23
C SER A 327 51.86 47.65 60.12
N ASN A 328 52.28 47.47 61.38
CA ASN A 328 52.75 48.53 62.24
C ASN A 328 54.26 48.33 62.37
N ASP A 329 54.96 48.43 61.24
CA ASP A 329 56.39 48.76 61.26
C ASP A 329 56.49 50.21 61.72
N LEU A 330 56.30 50.44 63.03
CA LEU A 330 56.62 51.71 63.66
C LEU A 330 58.15 51.78 63.77
N THR A 331 58.82 51.96 62.63
CA THR A 331 60.16 52.54 62.60
C THR A 331 60.03 54.03 62.89
N THR A 332 59.69 54.34 64.13
CA THR A 332 59.64 55.71 64.63
C THR A 332 61.05 56.26 64.72
N LYS A 333 61.35 57.27 63.89
CA LYS A 333 62.64 58.01 63.85
C LYS A 333 63.07 58.59 65.22
N TYR A 334 62.14 58.67 66.18
CA TYR A 334 62.37 59.10 67.56
C TYR A 334 63.34 58.19 68.34
N LEU A 335 63.59 56.95 67.90
CA LEU A 335 64.52 56.02 68.56
C LEU A 335 65.98 56.15 68.07
N GLU A 336 66.22 56.84 66.95
CA GLU A 336 67.54 56.93 66.32
C GLU A 336 68.32 58.18 66.77
N THR A 337 67.63 59.21 67.27
CA THR A 337 68.22 60.49 67.71
C THR A 337 68.05 60.69 69.22
N TYR A 338 69.10 61.18 69.91
CA TYR A 338 69.05 61.40 71.37
C TYR A 338 67.94 62.38 71.81
N GLU A 339 67.69 63.43 71.03
CA GLU A 339 66.61 64.38 71.30
C GLU A 339 65.22 63.70 71.26
N GLY A 340 65.01 62.79 70.30
CA GLY A 340 63.76 62.02 70.17
C GLY A 340 63.52 61.05 71.34
N LEU A 341 64.58 60.50 71.93
CA LEU A 341 64.50 59.69 73.14
C LEU A 341 64.12 60.54 74.37
N SER A 342 64.63 61.76 74.46
CA SER A 342 64.32 62.67 75.58
C SER A 342 62.87 63.17 75.53
N GLU A 343 62.33 63.42 74.32
CA GLU A 343 60.92 63.77 74.12
C GLU A 343 59.98 62.59 74.43
N LEU A 344 60.39 61.37 74.10
CA LEU A 344 59.66 60.14 74.46
C LEU A 344 59.62 59.93 75.97
N GLU A 345 60.72 60.17 76.68
CA GLU A 345 60.76 60.08 78.14
C GLU A 345 59.82 61.12 78.78
N ALA A 346 59.82 62.36 78.28
CA ALA A 346 58.94 63.42 78.77
C ALA A 346 57.44 63.15 78.49
N GLY A 347 57.11 62.44 77.40
CA GLY A 347 55.74 62.09 77.00
C GLY A 347 55.11 60.93 77.78
N LEU A 348 55.88 60.20 78.59
CA LEU A 348 55.36 59.10 79.40
C LEU A 348 54.60 59.63 80.63
N SER A 349 53.27 59.58 80.59
CA SER A 349 52.45 59.98 81.75
C SER A 349 52.73 59.11 83.00
N ALA A 350 52.63 59.71 84.19
CA ALA A 350 52.87 59.05 85.49
C ALA A 350 52.00 57.81 85.77
N SER A 351 51.01 57.52 84.93
CA SER A 351 50.14 56.34 84.99
C SER A 351 50.84 55.02 84.60
N VAL A 352 51.97 55.07 83.89
CA VAL A 352 52.74 53.87 83.48
C VAL A 352 53.50 53.22 84.65
N ARG A 353 53.79 53.97 85.72
CA ARG A 353 54.48 53.47 86.93
C ARG A 353 53.58 52.70 87.91
N LYS A 354 52.30 52.44 87.60
CA LYS A 354 51.39 51.65 88.47
C LYS A 354 50.79 50.46 87.71
N PRO A 355 50.94 49.21 88.19
CA PRO A 355 50.28 48.07 87.56
C PRO A 355 48.76 48.14 87.80
N ARG A 356 47.97 48.09 86.72
CA ARG A 356 46.50 47.95 86.78
C ARG A 356 46.11 46.50 86.52
N MET A 357 45.45 45.87 87.50
CA MET A 357 44.91 44.51 87.38
C MET A 357 43.39 44.60 87.29
N ASN A 358 42.81 44.28 86.13
CA ASN A 358 41.36 44.17 85.96
C ASN A 358 40.94 42.69 85.99
N ARG A 359 40.07 42.31 86.92
CA ARG A 359 39.41 40.99 86.93
C ARG A 359 38.02 41.10 86.28
N PRO A 360 37.62 40.17 85.38
CA PRO A 360 36.25 40.12 84.87
C PRO A 360 35.30 39.46 85.89
N LYS A 361 34.06 39.97 86.01
CA LYS A 361 33.01 39.44 86.92
C LYS A 361 32.28 38.23 86.30
N PRO A 362 31.80 37.25 87.10
CA PRO A 362 31.01 36.12 86.62
C PRO A 362 29.55 36.49 86.31
N LYS A 363 28.91 35.68 85.46
CA LYS A 363 27.51 35.81 85.02
C LYS A 363 26.59 34.98 85.92
N ASP A 364 25.76 35.65 86.72
CA ASP A 364 24.62 35.02 87.41
C ASP A 364 23.33 35.37 86.66
N ASN A 365 22.60 34.33 86.22
CA ASN A 365 21.30 34.48 85.57
C ASN A 365 20.22 34.79 86.62
N ILE A 366 19.78 36.04 86.66
CA ILE A 366 18.67 36.51 87.50
C ILE A 366 17.33 36.15 86.82
N ILE A 367 16.60 35.22 87.45
CA ILE A 367 15.16 35.00 87.25
C ILE A 367 14.46 36.28 87.70
N LYS A 368 13.81 36.98 86.77
CA LYS A 368 13.06 38.21 87.05
C LYS A 368 11.76 37.87 87.76
N GLU A 369 11.59 38.46 88.94
CA GLU A 369 10.33 38.52 89.67
C GLU A 369 9.21 39.12 88.83
N ARG A 370 8.06 38.47 88.91
CA ARG A 370 6.81 38.75 88.20
C ARG A 370 6.14 39.97 88.82
N ILE A 371 6.41 41.13 88.25
CA ILE A 371 5.69 42.40 88.53
C ILE A 371 4.19 42.18 88.27
N GLN A 372 3.34 42.63 89.21
CA GLN A 372 1.88 42.64 89.09
C GLN A 372 1.42 43.26 87.76
N PRO A 373 0.37 42.74 87.09
CA PRO A 373 -0.14 43.35 85.87
C PRO A 373 -0.82 44.70 86.16
N PRO A 374 -0.59 45.74 85.33
CA PRO A 374 -1.19 47.04 85.52
C PRO A 374 -2.71 47.01 85.21
N ALA A 375 -3.48 47.77 85.99
CA ALA A 375 -4.94 47.92 85.90
C ALA A 375 -5.48 48.26 84.49
N SER A 376 -4.62 48.74 83.59
CA SER A 376 -4.93 49.05 82.19
C SER A 376 -5.40 47.84 81.37
N ARG A 377 -4.93 46.61 81.67
CA ARG A 377 -5.37 45.39 80.95
C ARG A 377 -6.80 44.97 81.30
N VAL A 378 -7.26 45.29 82.52
CA VAL A 378 -8.63 44.98 82.97
C VAL A 378 -9.62 45.96 82.33
N LEU A 379 -9.26 47.25 82.28
CA LEU A 379 -10.05 48.28 81.60
C LEU A 379 -10.17 48.01 80.09
N GLN A 380 -9.08 47.64 79.41
CA GLN A 380 -9.15 47.23 78.00
C GLN A 380 -10.01 45.99 77.75
N ARG A 381 -10.13 45.07 78.72
CA ARG A 381 -11.05 43.94 78.62
C ARG A 381 -12.50 44.37 78.81
N LEU A 382 -12.78 45.25 79.76
CA LEU A 382 -14.12 45.81 79.97
C LEU A 382 -14.61 46.58 78.74
N GLU A 383 -13.76 47.43 78.15
CA GLU A 383 -14.06 48.14 76.90
C GLU A 383 -14.35 47.17 75.73
N LYS A 384 -13.60 46.06 75.65
CA LYS A 384 -13.88 44.99 74.67
C LYS A 384 -15.20 44.26 74.95
N TYR A 385 -15.55 44.01 76.22
CA TYR A 385 -16.83 43.39 76.59
C TYR A 385 -18.02 44.31 76.30
N GLU A 386 -17.90 45.62 76.56
CA GLU A 386 -18.94 46.61 76.20
C GLU A 386 -19.11 46.73 74.68
N ALA A 387 -18.02 46.68 73.91
CA ALA A 387 -18.07 46.67 72.45
C ALA A 387 -18.72 45.40 71.89
N LEU A 388 -18.55 44.24 72.54
CA LEU A 388 -19.22 43.00 72.17
C LEU A 388 -20.70 43.00 72.57
N ARG A 389 -21.06 43.60 73.72
CA ARG A 389 -22.46 43.74 74.17
C ARG A 389 -23.27 44.62 73.20
N LYS A 390 -22.69 45.76 72.78
CA LYS A 390 -23.28 46.66 71.76
C LYS A 390 -23.39 46.02 70.36
N LYS A 391 -22.59 44.98 70.06
CA LYS A 391 -22.72 44.21 68.81
C LYS A 391 -23.84 43.17 68.90
N LYS A 392 -24.00 42.49 70.04
CA LYS A 392 -25.11 41.55 70.27
C LYS A 392 -26.49 42.22 70.25
N GLU A 393 -26.62 43.41 70.85
CA GLU A 393 -27.87 44.20 70.78
C GLU A 393 -28.23 44.61 69.35
N LYS A 394 -27.24 44.79 68.46
CA LYS A 394 -27.48 45.05 67.03
C LYS A 394 -27.90 43.78 66.29
N GLU A 395 -27.28 42.63 66.59
CA GLU A 395 -27.64 41.34 65.97
C GLU A 395 -29.07 40.88 66.32
N GLU A 396 -29.56 41.17 67.53
CA GLU A 396 -30.95 40.90 67.94
C GLU A 396 -31.98 41.77 67.16
N ALA A 397 -31.57 42.90 66.58
CA ALA A 397 -32.42 43.77 65.77
C ALA A 397 -32.65 43.27 64.33
N TYR A 398 -31.99 42.17 63.89
CA TYR A 398 -32.16 41.60 62.55
C TYR A 398 -32.69 40.15 62.58
N LEU A 399 -33.77 39.88 63.32
CA LEU A 399 -34.50 38.62 63.17
C LEU A 399 -35.74 38.81 62.27
N ARG A 400 -35.53 38.57 60.98
CA ARG A 400 -36.56 38.63 59.94
C ARG A 400 -37.25 37.26 59.78
N TYR A 401 -38.11 36.87 60.73
CA TYR A 401 -39.18 35.88 60.50
C TYR A 401 -40.38 36.13 61.45
N LEU A 402 -41.57 36.33 60.88
CA LEU A 402 -42.84 36.39 61.62
C LEU A 402 -43.35 34.96 61.88
N ALA A 403 -43.19 34.47 63.11
CA ALA A 403 -43.91 33.29 63.59
C ALA A 403 -44.97 33.73 64.62
N ARG A 404 -46.25 33.68 64.23
CA ARG A 404 -47.40 34.10 65.05
C ARG A 404 -47.68 33.09 66.17
N LYS A 405 -47.39 33.44 67.42
CA LYS A 405 -47.84 32.69 68.62
C LYS A 405 -49.28 33.06 68.97
N GLN A 406 -50.19 32.09 69.12
CA GLN A 406 -51.57 32.33 69.58
C GLN A 406 -51.63 32.47 71.11
N ARG A 407 -52.48 33.38 71.63
CA ARG A 407 -52.72 33.56 73.08
C ARG A 407 -53.90 32.69 73.54
N PRO A 408 -53.82 32.00 74.69
CA PRO A 408 -54.96 31.27 75.24
C PRO A 408 -56.02 32.20 75.87
N VAL A 409 -57.28 31.76 75.90
CA VAL A 409 -58.49 32.54 76.24
C VAL A 409 -58.63 32.78 77.75
N PRO A 410 -59.07 33.98 78.21
CA PRO A 410 -59.28 34.26 79.64
C PRO A 410 -60.57 33.63 80.19
N ARG A 411 -60.50 33.19 81.47
CA ARG A 411 -61.61 32.59 82.23
C ARG A 411 -62.52 33.67 82.85
N PRO A 412 -63.81 33.38 83.13
CA PRO A 412 -64.75 34.35 83.69
C PRO A 412 -64.47 34.66 85.18
N VAL A 413 -64.86 35.86 85.60
CA VAL A 413 -64.68 36.36 86.98
C VAL A 413 -65.76 35.80 87.90
N THR A 414 -65.35 35.22 89.03
CA THR A 414 -66.24 34.71 90.09
C THR A 414 -66.43 35.76 91.20
N PRO A 415 -67.59 35.78 91.89
CA PRO A 415 -68.09 36.88 92.73
C PRO A 415 -67.40 36.98 94.10
N ARG A 416 -67.33 38.22 94.64
CA ARG A 416 -66.71 38.56 95.93
C ARG A 416 -67.69 38.33 97.10
N VAL A 417 -67.18 37.74 98.19
CA VAL A 417 -67.83 37.61 99.51
C VAL A 417 -67.43 38.82 100.37
N GLU A 418 -68.34 39.29 101.21
CA GLU A 418 -68.19 40.52 102.02
C GLU A 418 -67.13 40.40 103.12
N GLU A 419 -66.36 41.48 103.30
CA GLU A 419 -65.26 41.64 104.27
C GLU A 419 -65.82 41.97 105.68
N PRO A 420 -65.36 41.30 106.76
CA PRO A 420 -65.61 41.69 108.16
C PRO A 420 -64.81 42.93 108.60
N LEU A 421 -65.20 43.51 109.74
CA LEU A 421 -64.86 44.88 110.22
C LEU A 421 -63.36 45.17 110.46
N GLU A 422 -62.99 46.44 110.24
CA GLU A 422 -61.64 47.03 110.26
C GLU A 422 -60.85 46.77 111.56
N GLY A 423 -59.68 46.13 111.43
CA GLY A 423 -58.70 45.90 112.50
C GLY A 423 -58.11 44.48 112.50
N ASP A 424 -58.93 43.47 112.22
CA ASP A 424 -58.46 42.08 112.05
C ASP A 424 -57.61 41.94 110.78
N GLU A 425 -57.90 42.73 109.73
CA GLU A 425 -57.11 42.77 108.51
C GLU A 425 -55.64 43.14 108.77
N GLU A 426 -55.36 44.13 109.62
CA GLU A 426 -53.98 44.56 109.87
C GLU A 426 -53.20 43.50 110.65
N MET A 427 -53.86 42.85 111.61
CA MET A 427 -53.29 41.74 112.36
C MET A 427 -53.07 40.52 111.47
N GLU A 428 -54.05 40.16 110.62
CA GLU A 428 -53.94 39.10 109.64
C GLU A 428 -52.86 39.42 108.59
N LEU A 429 -52.77 40.66 108.11
CA LEU A 429 -51.75 41.10 107.16
C LEU A 429 -50.34 41.04 107.78
N ALA A 430 -50.18 41.43 109.05
CA ALA A 430 -48.93 41.30 109.78
C ALA A 430 -48.54 39.83 110.00
N VAL A 431 -49.49 38.98 110.36
CA VAL A 431 -49.29 37.53 110.50
C VAL A 431 -48.96 36.89 109.15
N ILE A 432 -49.64 37.29 108.08
CA ILE A 432 -49.36 36.85 106.69
C ILE A 432 -47.97 37.31 106.26
N HIS A 433 -47.55 38.53 106.60
CA HIS A 433 -46.20 39.02 106.31
C HIS A 433 -45.14 38.22 107.05
N LEU A 434 -45.32 37.95 108.34
CA LEU A 434 -44.45 37.05 109.10
C LEU A 434 -44.41 35.65 108.50
N GLN A 435 -45.56 35.10 108.13
CA GLN A 435 -45.64 33.78 107.50
C GLN A 435 -44.95 33.76 106.14
N ARG A 436 -45.06 34.83 105.34
CA ARG A 436 -44.35 34.98 104.06
C ARG A 436 -42.85 35.10 104.25
N LEU A 437 -42.39 35.84 105.26
CA LEU A 437 -40.97 35.96 105.58
C LEU A 437 -40.39 34.62 106.05
N LEU A 438 -41.10 33.88 106.90
CA LEU A 438 -40.67 32.57 107.37
C LEU A 438 -40.67 31.53 106.23
N ARG A 439 -41.69 31.50 105.37
CA ARG A 439 -41.72 30.63 104.18
C ARG A 439 -40.65 31.02 103.16
N GLY A 440 -40.43 32.33 102.94
CA GLY A 440 -39.38 32.82 102.05
C GLY A 440 -37.99 32.47 102.58
N ARG A 441 -37.79 32.56 103.90
CA ARG A 441 -36.53 32.20 104.56
C ARG A 441 -36.31 30.70 104.54
N SER A 442 -37.34 29.87 104.75
CA SER A 442 -37.22 28.41 104.67
C SER A 442 -36.85 27.97 103.25
N VAL A 443 -37.51 28.50 102.21
CA VAL A 443 -37.17 28.20 100.81
C VAL A 443 -35.76 28.66 100.46
N GLN A 444 -35.33 29.81 100.98
CA GLN A 444 -33.95 30.27 100.81
C GLN A 444 -32.96 29.33 101.49
N CYS A 445 -33.20 28.92 102.73
CA CYS A 445 -32.34 27.95 103.43
C CYS A 445 -32.30 26.62 102.69
N GLU A 446 -33.44 26.08 102.25
CA GLU A 446 -33.52 24.86 101.43
C GLU A 446 -32.74 24.99 100.11
N MET A 447 -32.81 26.16 99.46
CA MET A 447 -32.04 26.41 98.24
C MET A 447 -30.54 26.55 98.51
N PHE A 448 -30.15 27.17 99.62
CA PHE A 448 -28.75 27.28 100.03
C PHE A 448 -28.18 25.90 100.40
N GLU A 449 -28.90 25.11 101.19
CA GLU A 449 -28.55 23.72 101.52
C GLU A 449 -28.50 22.86 100.26
N GLY A 450 -29.49 22.97 99.36
CA GLY A 450 -29.48 22.27 98.08
C GLY A 450 -28.30 22.66 97.19
N LYS A 451 -27.93 23.95 97.18
CA LYS A 451 -26.73 24.41 96.47
C LYS A 451 -25.48 23.82 97.10
N GLU A 452 -25.33 23.87 98.42
CA GLU A 452 -24.20 23.33 99.18
C GLU A 452 -24.04 21.82 98.96
N ASN A 453 -25.12 21.06 99.07
CA ASN A 453 -25.16 19.62 98.83
C ASN A 453 -24.81 19.24 97.39
N HIS A 454 -25.01 20.13 96.43
CA HIS A 454 -24.73 19.90 95.00
C HIS A 454 -23.56 20.72 94.46
N LEU A 455 -22.75 21.35 95.32
CA LEU A 455 -21.61 22.15 94.87
C LEU A 455 -20.61 21.33 94.05
N ASP A 456 -20.36 20.09 94.48
CA ASP A 456 -19.42 19.19 93.80
C ASP A 456 -19.92 18.81 92.42
N LEU A 457 -21.19 18.42 92.30
CA LEU A 457 -21.83 18.14 91.00
C LEU A 457 -21.81 19.37 90.08
N ILE A 458 -22.03 20.57 90.61
CA ILE A 458 -21.97 21.81 89.83
C ILE A 458 -20.53 22.06 89.34
N GLN A 459 -19.52 21.79 90.15
CA GLN A 459 -18.11 21.90 89.75
C GLN A 459 -17.73 20.85 88.70
N GLU A 460 -18.20 19.62 88.86
CA GLU A 460 -18.06 18.53 87.88
C GLU A 460 -18.73 18.91 86.55
N LEU A 461 -19.99 19.35 86.56
CA LEU A 461 -20.67 19.77 85.33
C LEU A 461 -19.98 20.97 84.66
N ARG A 462 -19.40 21.89 85.43
CA ARG A 462 -18.64 23.03 84.89
C ARG A 462 -17.31 22.59 84.25
N THR A 463 -16.61 21.62 84.83
CA THR A 463 -15.36 21.07 84.28
C THR A 463 -15.63 20.16 83.08
N VAL A 464 -16.66 19.30 83.15
CA VAL A 464 -17.13 18.47 82.03
C VAL A 464 -17.59 19.34 80.85
N HIS A 465 -18.28 20.46 81.09
CA HIS A 465 -18.65 21.41 80.04
C HIS A 465 -17.43 22.13 79.44
N ALA A 466 -16.36 22.35 80.22
CA ALA A 466 -15.11 22.90 79.68
C ALA A 466 -14.44 21.89 78.72
N LEU A 467 -14.39 20.61 79.09
CA LEU A 467 -13.87 19.54 78.25
C LEU A 467 -14.72 19.30 76.99
N GLN A 468 -16.06 19.36 77.09
CA GLN A 468 -16.97 19.24 75.94
C GLN A 468 -16.76 20.33 74.88
N ARG A 469 -16.37 21.55 75.28
CA ARG A 469 -16.06 22.61 74.32
C ARG A 469 -14.80 22.30 73.53
N GLU A 470 -13.74 21.84 74.20
CA GLU A 470 -12.49 21.44 73.55
C GLU A 470 -12.70 20.22 72.62
N GLU A 471 -13.48 19.23 73.03
CA GLU A 471 -13.86 18.10 72.18
C GLU A 471 -14.68 18.53 70.95
N GLN A 472 -15.61 19.47 71.11
CA GLN A 472 -16.38 20.02 69.98
C GLN A 472 -15.49 20.83 69.02
N GLU A 473 -14.50 21.54 69.54
CA GLU A 473 -13.52 22.27 68.72
C GLU A 473 -12.60 21.32 67.96
N LEU A 474 -12.13 20.24 68.60
CA LEU A 474 -11.37 19.16 67.94
C LEU A 474 -12.20 18.47 66.86
N GLN A 475 -13.45 18.08 67.15
CA GLN A 475 -14.36 17.54 66.15
C GLN A 475 -14.64 18.54 65.02
N GLY A 476 -14.69 19.84 65.32
CA GLY A 476 -14.81 20.90 64.34
C GLY A 476 -13.57 21.01 63.44
N ALA A 477 -12.37 20.86 64.00
CA ALA A 477 -11.11 20.82 63.26
C ALA A 477 -11.04 19.57 62.38
N ASP A 478 -11.38 18.40 62.91
CA ASP A 478 -11.42 17.13 62.16
C ASP A 478 -12.41 17.19 61.00
N ARG A 479 -13.61 17.75 61.22
CA ARG A 479 -14.59 17.98 60.14
C ARG A 479 -14.05 18.90 59.06
N ARG A 480 -13.32 19.97 59.42
CA ARG A 480 -12.69 20.87 58.43
C ARG A 480 -11.60 20.16 57.64
N VAL A 481 -10.77 19.34 58.29
CA VAL A 481 -9.75 18.51 57.62
C VAL A 481 -10.41 17.52 56.66
N VAL A 482 -11.45 16.82 57.09
CA VAL A 482 -12.20 15.89 56.24
C VAL A 482 -12.85 16.59 55.04
N ILE A 483 -13.40 17.79 55.23
CA ILE A 483 -13.96 18.58 54.12
C ILE A 483 -12.86 19.05 53.16
N ALA A 484 -11.70 19.47 53.67
CA ALA A 484 -10.56 19.85 52.84
C ALA A 484 -10.03 18.67 52.01
N LEU A 485 -9.90 17.49 52.62
CA LEU A 485 -9.51 16.27 51.93
C LEU A 485 -10.52 15.82 50.88
N LYS A 486 -11.84 15.95 51.18
CA LYS A 486 -12.89 15.68 50.18
C LYS A 486 -12.81 16.62 48.99
N LYS A 487 -12.59 17.91 49.22
CA LYS A 487 -12.40 18.90 48.14
C LYS A 487 -11.19 18.54 47.28
N GLN A 488 -10.03 18.26 47.89
CA GLN A 488 -8.84 17.82 47.15
C GLN A 488 -9.08 16.57 46.32
N ARG A 489 -9.80 15.58 46.87
CA ARG A 489 -10.17 14.36 46.13
C ARG A 489 -11.09 14.66 44.96
N ASP A 490 -12.07 15.54 45.15
CA ASP A 490 -13.02 15.90 44.10
C ASP A 490 -12.34 16.77 43.01
N ASP A 491 -11.42 17.66 43.39
CA ASP A 491 -10.55 18.41 42.47
C ASP A 491 -9.68 17.47 41.63
N HIS A 492 -9.03 16.48 42.24
CA HIS A 492 -8.26 15.46 41.51
C HIS A 492 -9.12 14.60 40.58
N ARG A 493 -10.37 14.31 40.96
CA ARG A 493 -11.31 13.61 40.06
C ARG A 493 -11.70 14.46 38.87
N HIS A 494 -11.89 15.77 39.08
CA HIS A 494 -12.16 16.69 38.00
C HIS A 494 -10.96 16.81 37.04
N GLU A 495 -9.74 16.95 37.58
CA GLU A 495 -8.49 16.92 36.80
C GLU A 495 -8.37 15.63 35.99
N ALA A 496 -8.56 14.46 36.63
CA ALA A 496 -8.53 13.17 35.94
C ALA A 496 -9.58 13.07 34.82
N SER A 497 -10.81 13.53 35.07
CA SER A 497 -11.87 13.52 34.05
C SER A 497 -11.56 14.46 32.88
N GLN A 498 -10.90 15.60 33.12
CA GLN A 498 -10.46 16.51 32.07
C GLN A 498 -9.31 15.92 31.25
N GLU A 499 -8.36 15.24 31.90
CA GLU A 499 -7.30 14.50 31.23
C GLU A 499 -7.87 13.37 30.36
N GLU A 500 -8.82 12.60 30.89
CA GLU A 500 -9.51 11.53 30.15
C GLU A 500 -10.30 12.08 28.96
N ALA A 501 -11.03 13.19 29.14
CA ALA A 501 -11.76 13.84 28.04
C ALA A 501 -10.81 14.36 26.95
N SER A 502 -9.66 14.92 27.35
CA SER A 502 -8.64 15.41 26.41
C SER A 502 -8.00 14.24 25.64
N ARG A 503 -7.67 13.14 26.34
CA ARG A 503 -7.17 11.91 25.71
C ARG A 503 -8.19 11.29 24.76
N ALA A 504 -9.46 11.22 25.16
CA ALA A 504 -10.55 10.72 24.33
C ALA A 504 -10.75 11.59 23.07
N GLY A 505 -10.58 12.92 23.19
CA GLY A 505 -10.62 13.83 22.04
C GLY A 505 -9.51 13.54 21.01
N VAL A 506 -8.26 13.38 21.48
CA VAL A 506 -7.11 13.06 20.60
C VAL A 506 -7.30 11.71 19.91
N VAL A 507 -7.69 10.68 20.67
CA VAL A 507 -7.98 9.35 20.13
C VAL A 507 -9.17 9.39 19.17
N GLY A 508 -10.18 10.20 19.46
CA GLY A 508 -11.35 10.39 18.58
C GLY A 508 -10.96 10.94 17.22
N VAL A 509 -10.08 11.95 17.17
CA VAL A 509 -9.58 12.53 15.91
C VAL A 509 -8.78 11.51 15.10
N GLU A 510 -7.93 10.72 15.75
CA GLU A 510 -7.20 9.66 15.07
C GLU A 510 -8.14 8.59 14.51
N LEU A 511 -9.12 8.14 15.31
CA LEU A 511 -10.13 7.18 14.86
C LEU A 511 -10.98 7.72 13.70
N GLU A 512 -11.37 8.99 13.74
CA GLU A 512 -12.08 9.65 12.63
C GLU A 512 -11.23 9.63 11.36
N SER A 513 -9.95 10.00 11.45
CA SER A 513 -9.04 9.94 10.31
C SER A 513 -8.82 8.52 9.76
N LEU A 514 -8.80 7.51 10.64
CA LEU A 514 -8.71 6.10 10.26
C LEU A 514 -9.99 5.62 9.58
N PHE A 515 -11.17 5.95 10.10
CA PHE A 515 -12.42 5.57 9.45
C PHE A 515 -12.64 6.31 8.12
N ASP A 516 -12.22 7.57 8.03
CA ASP A 516 -12.24 8.33 6.78
C ASP A 516 -11.30 7.74 5.72
N THR A 517 -10.10 7.30 6.12
CA THR A 517 -9.18 6.64 5.20
C THR A 517 -9.71 5.28 4.76
N LEU A 518 -10.17 4.44 5.71
CA LEU A 518 -10.74 3.13 5.39
C LEU A 518 -12.00 3.22 4.53
N SER A 519 -12.87 4.21 4.75
CA SER A 519 -14.06 4.42 3.92
C SER A 519 -13.70 4.86 2.49
N LYS A 520 -12.71 5.75 2.33
CA LYS A 520 -12.19 6.15 1.01
C LYS A 520 -11.54 4.97 0.29
N GLU A 521 -10.74 4.15 0.96
CA GLU A 521 -10.14 2.95 0.36
C GLU A 521 -11.21 1.91 -0.03
N LEU A 522 -12.26 1.76 0.77
CA LEU A 522 -13.38 0.88 0.42
C LEU A 522 -14.11 1.37 -0.83
N ILE A 523 -14.38 2.67 -0.94
CA ILE A 523 -15.00 3.28 -2.14
C ILE A 523 -14.08 3.10 -3.34
N ARG A 524 -12.78 3.38 -3.19
CA ARG A 524 -11.77 3.19 -4.24
C ARG A 524 -11.75 1.75 -4.74
N LEU A 525 -11.77 0.75 -3.85
CA LEU A 525 -11.79 -0.67 -4.24
C LEU A 525 -13.08 -1.04 -4.99
N GLN A 526 -14.22 -0.46 -4.63
CA GLN A 526 -15.47 -0.66 -5.37
C GLN A 526 -15.40 -0.02 -6.77
N GLU A 527 -14.80 1.16 -6.89
CA GLU A 527 -14.59 1.86 -8.15
C GLU A 527 -13.60 1.12 -9.05
N GLU A 528 -12.50 0.60 -8.52
CA GLU A 528 -11.54 -0.23 -9.25
C GLU A 528 -12.21 -1.48 -9.84
N ARG A 529 -13.05 -2.17 -9.06
CA ARG A 529 -13.84 -3.31 -9.56
C ARG A 529 -14.81 -2.90 -10.66
N ARG A 530 -15.47 -1.75 -10.52
CA ARG A 530 -16.41 -1.21 -11.52
C ARG A 530 -15.69 -0.83 -12.81
N ILE A 531 -14.54 -0.17 -12.72
CA ILE A 531 -13.70 0.19 -13.87
C ILE A 531 -13.19 -1.07 -14.54
N HIS A 532 -12.72 -2.07 -13.78
CA HIS A 532 -12.28 -3.34 -14.34
C HIS A 532 -13.39 -4.03 -15.14
N ALA A 533 -14.63 -4.08 -14.60
CA ALA A 533 -15.77 -4.61 -15.33
C ALA A 533 -16.04 -3.83 -16.63
N PHE A 534 -15.95 -2.50 -16.63
CA PHE A 534 -16.06 -1.69 -17.84
C PHE A 534 -14.94 -1.97 -18.84
N THR A 535 -13.69 -2.16 -18.39
CA THR A 535 -12.58 -2.50 -19.28
C THR A 535 -12.79 -3.84 -19.98
N LEU A 536 -13.28 -4.86 -19.26
CA LEU A 536 -13.58 -6.17 -19.84
C LEU A 536 -14.70 -6.10 -20.90
N LEU A 537 -15.75 -5.31 -20.63
CA LEU A 537 -16.82 -5.07 -21.61
C LEU A 537 -16.30 -4.33 -22.83
N ALA A 538 -15.50 -3.28 -22.64
CA ALA A 538 -14.90 -2.51 -23.73
C ALA A 538 -13.94 -3.36 -24.58
N GLU A 539 -13.13 -4.22 -23.96
CA GLU A 539 -12.28 -5.18 -24.67
C GLU A 539 -13.11 -6.18 -25.48
N ARG A 540 -14.19 -6.70 -24.91
CA ARG A 540 -15.10 -7.60 -25.63
C ARG A 540 -15.68 -6.92 -26.85
N GLU A 541 -16.18 -5.70 -26.72
CA GLU A 541 -16.71 -4.93 -27.86
C GLU A 541 -15.63 -4.62 -28.89
N ARG A 542 -14.41 -4.29 -28.45
CA ARG A 542 -13.27 -4.08 -29.35
C ARG A 542 -12.97 -5.35 -30.15
N ARG A 543 -12.86 -6.51 -29.49
CA ARG A 543 -12.63 -7.81 -30.16
C ARG A 543 -13.75 -8.14 -31.15
N LEU A 544 -15.01 -7.86 -30.80
CA LEU A 544 -16.15 -8.05 -31.71
C LEU A 544 -16.03 -7.15 -32.95
N ARG A 545 -15.73 -5.86 -32.77
CA ARG A 545 -15.54 -4.92 -33.89
C ARG A 545 -14.33 -5.30 -34.75
N GLU A 546 -13.21 -5.70 -34.13
CA GLU A 546 -12.03 -6.17 -34.86
C GLU A 546 -12.33 -7.45 -35.66
N ALA A 547 -13.13 -8.38 -35.11
CA ALA A 547 -13.56 -9.58 -35.82
C ALA A 547 -14.49 -9.22 -37.01
N GLU A 548 -15.47 -8.33 -36.81
CA GLU A 548 -16.35 -7.85 -37.87
C GLU A 548 -15.57 -7.12 -38.98
N GLU A 549 -14.65 -6.23 -38.61
CA GLU A 549 -13.77 -5.54 -39.55
C GLU A 549 -12.85 -6.51 -40.28
N SER A 550 -12.28 -7.49 -39.58
CA SER A 550 -11.43 -8.51 -40.22
C SER A 550 -12.22 -9.34 -41.24
N GLY A 551 -13.48 -9.68 -40.94
CA GLY A 551 -14.38 -10.33 -41.88
C GLY A 551 -14.66 -9.46 -43.11
N ARG A 552 -14.91 -8.16 -42.92
CA ARG A 552 -15.08 -7.21 -44.04
C ARG A 552 -13.80 -7.08 -44.88
N ARG A 553 -12.63 -6.94 -44.25
CA ARG A 553 -11.33 -6.85 -44.94
C ARG A 553 -11.03 -8.10 -45.74
N GLN A 554 -11.33 -9.30 -45.22
CA GLN A 554 -11.17 -10.53 -45.99
C GLN A 554 -12.06 -10.57 -47.23
N VAL A 555 -13.30 -10.09 -47.14
CA VAL A 555 -14.21 -10.01 -48.29
C VAL A 555 -13.71 -8.97 -49.31
N GLU A 556 -13.24 -7.82 -48.85
CA GLU A 556 -12.67 -6.79 -49.72
C GLU A 556 -11.38 -7.25 -50.40
N GLU A 557 -10.48 -7.94 -49.69
CA GLU A 557 -9.27 -8.51 -50.28
C GLU A 557 -9.58 -9.58 -51.31
N ARG A 558 -10.59 -10.44 -51.07
CA ARG A 558 -11.02 -11.41 -52.09
C ARG A 558 -11.52 -10.71 -53.36
N LYS A 559 -12.36 -9.68 -53.21
CA LYS A 559 -12.82 -8.87 -54.35
C LYS A 559 -11.66 -8.21 -55.08
N ARG A 560 -10.68 -7.65 -54.35
CA ARG A 560 -9.48 -7.07 -54.97
C ARG A 560 -8.67 -8.11 -55.75
N ARG A 561 -8.49 -9.32 -55.21
CA ARG A 561 -7.80 -10.40 -55.93
C ARG A 561 -8.56 -10.80 -57.20
N GLU A 562 -9.88 -10.93 -57.10
CA GLU A 562 -10.74 -11.21 -58.26
C GLU A 562 -10.63 -10.09 -59.31
N GLU A 563 -10.68 -8.82 -58.89
CA GLU A 563 -10.50 -7.65 -59.75
C GLU A 563 -9.10 -7.58 -60.37
N GLU A 564 -8.05 -7.91 -59.62
CA GLU A 564 -6.67 -7.97 -60.11
C GLU A 564 -6.45 -9.10 -61.13
N GLU A 565 -7.09 -10.25 -60.93
CA GLU A 565 -7.07 -11.37 -61.88
C GLU A 565 -7.79 -10.99 -63.17
N ILE A 566 -8.98 -10.39 -63.07
CA ILE A 566 -9.72 -9.87 -64.22
C ILE A 566 -8.88 -8.82 -64.95
N TYR A 567 -8.28 -7.88 -64.22
CA TYR A 567 -7.42 -6.85 -64.81
C TYR A 567 -6.22 -7.47 -65.53
N ARG A 568 -5.56 -8.46 -64.93
CA ARG A 568 -4.42 -9.17 -65.54
C ARG A 568 -4.84 -9.87 -66.85
N GLN A 569 -5.99 -10.54 -66.86
CA GLN A 569 -6.53 -11.18 -68.07
C GLN A 569 -6.85 -10.14 -69.16
N VAL A 570 -7.49 -9.03 -68.79
CA VAL A 570 -7.80 -7.94 -69.72
C VAL A 570 -6.51 -7.37 -70.31
N VAL A 571 -5.49 -7.10 -69.50
CA VAL A 571 -4.19 -6.60 -69.98
C VAL A 571 -3.53 -7.61 -70.92
N GLN A 572 -3.57 -8.90 -70.60
CA GLN A 572 -3.04 -9.94 -71.47
C GLN A 572 -3.75 -9.96 -72.83
N ILE A 573 -5.08 -9.90 -72.86
CA ILE A 573 -5.85 -9.84 -74.10
C ILE A 573 -5.47 -8.59 -74.91
N HIS A 574 -5.29 -7.43 -74.27
CA HIS A 574 -4.86 -6.22 -74.97
C HIS A 574 -3.45 -6.36 -75.54
N GLN A 575 -2.52 -6.97 -74.79
CA GLN A 575 -1.17 -7.25 -75.29
C GLN A 575 -1.20 -8.20 -76.48
N GLU A 576 -1.91 -9.31 -76.39
CA GLU A 576 -2.11 -10.27 -77.49
C GLU A 576 -2.75 -9.60 -78.71
N THR A 577 -3.74 -8.70 -78.50
CA THR A 577 -4.38 -7.96 -79.60
C THR A 577 -3.40 -6.98 -80.26
N VAL A 578 -2.57 -6.30 -79.47
CA VAL A 578 -1.52 -5.40 -79.98
C VAL A 578 -0.45 -6.19 -80.73
N GLU A 579 -0.04 -7.35 -80.22
CA GLU A 579 0.91 -8.25 -80.87
C GLU A 579 0.38 -8.75 -82.20
N LEU A 580 -0.86 -9.24 -82.26
CA LEU A 580 -1.50 -9.67 -83.51
C LEU A 580 -1.60 -8.53 -84.53
N TYR A 581 -1.97 -7.33 -84.09
CA TYR A 581 -2.00 -6.16 -84.98
C TYR A 581 -0.62 -5.81 -85.52
N LEU A 582 0.41 -5.85 -84.68
CA LEU A 582 1.79 -5.60 -85.10
C LEU A 582 2.31 -6.70 -86.03
N GLU A 583 1.98 -7.96 -85.76
CA GLU A 583 2.29 -9.09 -86.63
C GLU A 583 1.64 -8.90 -88.01
N ASP A 584 0.36 -8.55 -88.08
CA ASP A 584 -0.33 -8.30 -89.35
C ASP A 584 0.31 -7.14 -90.14
N VAL A 585 0.68 -6.05 -89.46
CA VAL A 585 1.39 -4.93 -90.10
C VAL A 585 2.76 -5.37 -90.60
N ILE A 586 3.52 -6.12 -89.80
CA ILE A 586 4.84 -6.63 -90.18
C ILE A 586 4.72 -7.58 -91.36
N LEU A 587 3.85 -8.58 -91.29
CA LEU A 587 3.61 -9.53 -92.38
C LEU A 587 3.16 -8.81 -93.66
N GLY A 588 2.24 -7.85 -93.55
CA GLY A 588 1.82 -7.03 -94.69
C GLY A 588 2.98 -6.23 -95.31
N THR A 589 3.88 -5.67 -94.50
CA THR A 589 5.07 -4.98 -95.01
C THR A 589 6.10 -5.94 -95.61
N VAL A 590 6.27 -7.13 -95.04
CA VAL A 590 7.16 -8.17 -95.56
C VAL A 590 6.66 -8.69 -96.90
N GLU A 591 5.36 -8.94 -97.05
CA GLU A 591 4.74 -9.33 -98.32
C GLU A 591 4.92 -8.24 -99.39
N GLN A 592 4.64 -6.98 -99.05
CA GLN A 592 4.82 -5.86 -99.98
C GLN A 592 6.28 -5.69 -100.43
N THR A 593 7.24 -5.83 -99.51
CA THR A 593 8.67 -5.72 -99.82
C THR A 593 9.16 -6.92 -100.61
N ALA A 594 8.72 -8.14 -100.29
CA ALA A 594 9.01 -9.34 -101.06
C ALA A 594 8.45 -9.25 -102.47
N ASP A 595 7.23 -8.76 -102.65
CA ASP A 595 6.62 -8.52 -103.97
C ASP A 595 7.39 -7.47 -104.77
N GLN A 596 7.85 -6.39 -104.13
CA GLN A 596 8.67 -5.38 -104.78
C GLN A 596 10.01 -5.96 -105.23
N GLN A 597 10.71 -6.70 -104.37
CA GLN A 597 11.96 -7.39 -104.71
C GLN A 597 11.78 -8.40 -105.84
N ALA A 598 10.73 -9.24 -105.76
CA ALA A 598 10.42 -10.21 -106.81
C ALA A 598 10.14 -9.51 -108.15
N ARG A 599 9.39 -8.40 -108.15
CA ARG A 599 9.14 -7.60 -109.37
C ARG A 599 10.42 -6.99 -109.91
N GLU A 600 11.32 -6.50 -109.06
CA GLU A 600 12.62 -5.97 -109.48
C GLU A 600 13.50 -7.06 -110.10
N GLU A 601 13.56 -8.25 -109.50
CA GLU A 601 14.28 -9.39 -110.05
C GLU A 601 13.70 -9.87 -111.38
N ILE A 602 12.36 -9.99 -111.47
CA ILE A 602 11.68 -10.32 -112.72
C ILE A 602 11.99 -9.28 -113.79
N ARG A 603 11.99 -7.99 -113.46
CA ARG A 603 12.36 -6.92 -114.41
C ARG A 603 13.82 -7.02 -114.85
N LYS A 604 14.75 -7.31 -113.93
CA LYS A 604 16.17 -7.54 -114.26
C LYS A 604 16.31 -8.72 -115.23
N ARG A 605 15.72 -9.87 -114.90
CA ARG A 605 15.71 -11.06 -115.77
C ARG A 605 15.02 -10.80 -117.12
N ALA A 606 13.91 -10.06 -117.13
CA ALA A 606 13.21 -9.70 -118.36
C ALA A 606 14.09 -8.81 -119.26
N LYS A 607 14.85 -7.87 -118.69
CA LYS A 607 15.83 -7.09 -119.44
C LYS A 607 16.93 -7.99 -119.99
N GLU A 608 17.52 -8.86 -119.18
CA GLU A 608 18.54 -9.82 -119.63
C GLU A 608 18.05 -10.69 -120.80
N ILE A 609 16.83 -11.25 -120.69
CA ILE A 609 16.21 -12.04 -121.78
C ILE A 609 15.97 -11.16 -123.00
N ASN A 610 15.45 -9.95 -122.82
CA ASN A 610 15.19 -9.03 -123.92
C ASN A 610 16.48 -8.58 -124.61
N ASP A 611 17.58 -8.42 -123.88
CA ASP A 611 18.90 -8.12 -124.44
C ASP A 611 19.46 -9.32 -125.22
N ILE A 612 19.21 -10.56 -124.76
CA ILE A 612 19.53 -11.78 -125.53
C ILE A 612 18.68 -11.86 -126.80
N VAL A 613 17.37 -11.56 -126.73
CA VAL A 613 16.48 -11.52 -127.90
C VAL A 613 16.92 -10.42 -128.87
N TYR A 614 17.15 -9.21 -128.37
CA TYR A 614 18.08 -8.18 -128.87
C TYR A 614 19.18 -8.73 -129.80
N ALA A 615 20.16 -9.34 -129.16
CA ALA A 615 21.35 -9.86 -129.82
C ALA A 615 21.04 -10.95 -130.85
N MET A 616 20.05 -11.82 -130.57
CA MET A 616 19.60 -12.84 -131.52
C MET A 616 18.95 -12.22 -132.76
N ASP A 617 18.04 -11.26 -132.58
CA ASP A 617 17.29 -10.56 -133.61
C ASP A 617 18.22 -9.77 -134.55
N GLU A 618 19.23 -9.08 -134.00
CA GLU A 618 20.21 -8.32 -134.78
C GLU A 618 21.12 -9.22 -135.64
N SER A 619 21.28 -10.50 -135.27
CA SER A 619 22.13 -11.47 -135.97
C SER A 619 21.39 -12.34 -137.01
N ARG A 620 20.13 -12.03 -137.35
CA ARG A 620 19.26 -12.92 -138.14
C ARG A 620 19.50 -12.92 -139.65
N ASP A 621 19.49 -14.14 -140.22
CA ASP A 621 19.32 -14.45 -141.64
C ASP A 621 17.88 -14.96 -141.93
N ASP A 622 17.34 -14.72 -143.14
CA ASP A 622 15.97 -15.12 -143.54
C ASP A 622 15.68 -16.62 -143.29
N LEU A 623 16.68 -17.49 -143.47
CA LEU A 623 16.55 -18.93 -143.27
C LEU A 623 16.26 -19.31 -141.80
N GLN A 624 16.86 -18.59 -140.84
CA GLN A 624 16.64 -18.84 -139.41
C GLN A 624 15.24 -18.41 -138.98
N SER A 625 14.66 -17.41 -139.65
CA SER A 625 13.28 -16.99 -139.37
C SER A 625 12.26 -18.05 -139.76
N GLU A 626 12.48 -18.78 -140.86
CA GLU A 626 11.62 -19.90 -141.27
C GLU A 626 11.75 -21.11 -140.33
N GLU A 627 12.97 -21.41 -139.88
CA GLU A 627 13.23 -22.46 -138.89
C GLU A 627 12.51 -22.17 -137.56
N ILE A 628 12.62 -20.93 -137.06
CA ILE A 628 11.91 -20.49 -135.85
C ILE A 628 10.39 -20.59 -136.05
N VAL A 629 9.84 -20.18 -137.20
CA VAL A 629 8.40 -20.33 -137.46
C VAL A 629 7.97 -21.81 -137.41
N SER A 630 8.78 -22.71 -137.97
CA SER A 630 8.51 -24.15 -137.92
C SER A 630 8.55 -24.69 -136.48
N GLU A 631 9.52 -24.26 -135.68
CA GLU A 631 9.61 -24.61 -134.27
C GLU A 631 8.45 -24.00 -133.47
N LEU A 632 8.01 -22.78 -133.78
CA LEU A 632 6.89 -22.13 -133.11
C LEU A 632 5.56 -22.84 -133.41
N VAL A 633 5.38 -23.31 -134.65
CA VAL A 633 4.24 -24.13 -135.04
C VAL A 633 4.25 -25.45 -134.26
N TYR A 634 5.40 -26.12 -134.19
CA TYR A 634 5.50 -27.43 -133.55
C TYR A 634 5.45 -27.37 -132.02
N SER A 635 6.10 -26.38 -131.40
CA SER A 635 6.23 -26.26 -129.93
C SER A 635 5.10 -25.46 -129.26
N PHE A 636 4.54 -24.44 -129.93
CA PHE A 636 3.49 -23.60 -129.34
C PHE A 636 2.10 -23.88 -129.93
N LEU A 637 1.94 -23.85 -131.27
CA LEU A 637 0.60 -23.91 -131.86
C LEU A 637 -0.06 -25.29 -131.71
N ILE A 638 0.65 -26.37 -132.02
CA ILE A 638 0.09 -27.72 -131.89
C ILE A 638 -0.25 -28.04 -130.42
N PRO A 639 0.66 -27.84 -129.44
CA PRO A 639 0.37 -28.15 -128.04
C PRO A 639 -0.69 -27.24 -127.42
N GLU A 640 -0.79 -25.95 -127.79
CA GLU A 640 -1.87 -25.11 -127.27
C GLU A 640 -3.24 -25.49 -127.81
N VAL A 641 -3.33 -25.89 -129.09
CA VAL A 641 -4.58 -26.44 -129.64
C VAL A 641 -4.97 -27.72 -128.90
N GLU A 642 -4.01 -28.57 -128.54
CA GLU A 642 -4.25 -29.76 -127.72
C GLU A 642 -4.67 -29.42 -126.29
N LYS A 643 -4.01 -28.47 -125.62
CA LYS A 643 -4.42 -27.99 -124.29
C LYS A 643 -5.83 -27.40 -124.32
N ILE A 644 -6.19 -26.62 -125.34
CA ILE A 644 -7.54 -26.10 -125.53
C ILE A 644 -8.54 -27.25 -125.71
N ARG A 645 -8.19 -28.28 -126.51
CA ARG A 645 -9.03 -29.49 -126.66
C ARG A 645 -9.21 -30.22 -125.33
N VAL A 646 -8.15 -30.39 -124.55
CA VAL A 646 -8.20 -31.03 -123.22
C VAL A 646 -9.04 -30.19 -122.25
N ARG A 647 -8.82 -28.87 -122.18
CA ARG A 647 -9.63 -27.95 -121.35
C ARG A 647 -11.11 -28.02 -121.72
N ARG A 648 -11.46 -28.01 -123.01
CA ARG A 648 -12.85 -28.19 -123.47
C ARG A 648 -13.40 -29.56 -123.06
N ARG A 649 -12.63 -30.64 -123.19
CA ARG A 649 -13.04 -31.99 -122.77
C ARG A 649 -13.29 -32.07 -121.25
N VAL A 650 -12.42 -31.46 -120.44
CA VAL A 650 -12.59 -31.35 -118.99
C VAL A 650 -13.83 -30.52 -118.66
N HIS A 651 -14.02 -29.38 -119.33
CA HIS A 651 -15.20 -28.54 -119.14
C HIS A 651 -16.49 -29.26 -119.49
N SER A 652 -16.54 -30.01 -120.60
CA SER A 652 -17.71 -30.85 -120.94
C SER A 652 -17.96 -31.98 -119.92
N ARG A 653 -16.91 -32.57 -119.31
CA ARG A 653 -17.07 -33.54 -118.22
C ARG A 653 -17.60 -32.87 -116.95
N GLN A 654 -17.04 -31.73 -116.57
CA GLN A 654 -17.52 -30.93 -115.45
C GLN A 654 -18.97 -30.49 -115.63
N GLN A 655 -19.38 -30.09 -116.84
CA GLN A 655 -20.77 -29.74 -117.15
C GLN A 655 -21.72 -30.92 -116.94
N ARG A 656 -21.34 -32.16 -117.28
CA ARG A 656 -22.15 -33.35 -116.98
C ARG A 656 -22.31 -33.56 -115.48
N HIS A 657 -21.22 -33.42 -114.71
CA HIS A 657 -21.27 -33.55 -113.25
C HIS A 657 -22.08 -32.42 -112.60
N LEU A 658 -21.96 -31.19 -113.11
CA LEU A 658 -22.77 -30.05 -112.66
C LEU A 658 -24.25 -30.20 -113.01
N GLN A 659 -24.59 -30.73 -114.19
CA GLN A 659 -25.97 -31.04 -114.57
C GLN A 659 -26.55 -32.13 -113.68
N ALA A 660 -25.79 -33.17 -113.35
CA ALA A 660 -26.19 -34.22 -112.41
C ALA A 660 -26.35 -33.68 -110.97
N ALA A 661 -25.45 -32.79 -110.52
CA ALA A 661 -25.59 -32.12 -109.23
C ALA A 661 -26.83 -31.22 -109.20
N ARG A 662 -27.09 -30.48 -110.28
CA ARG A 662 -28.30 -29.65 -110.42
C ARG A 662 -29.57 -30.50 -110.44
N SER A 663 -29.60 -31.63 -111.15
CA SER A 663 -30.75 -32.53 -111.16
C SER A 663 -30.98 -33.14 -109.77
N LEU A 664 -29.93 -33.57 -109.06
CA LEU A 664 -30.06 -34.07 -107.68
C LEU A 664 -30.56 -32.99 -106.71
N ILE A 665 -30.08 -31.74 -106.84
CA ILE A 665 -30.56 -30.62 -106.03
C ILE A 665 -32.03 -30.33 -106.36
N HIS A 666 -32.42 -30.29 -107.64
CA HIS A 666 -33.81 -30.12 -108.05
C HIS A 666 -34.72 -31.27 -107.57
N ASP A 667 -34.30 -32.53 -107.73
CA ASP A 667 -35.03 -33.70 -107.22
C ASP A 667 -35.16 -33.68 -105.69
N SER A 668 -34.13 -33.20 -104.98
CA SER A 668 -34.18 -33.03 -103.52
C SER A 668 -35.08 -31.87 -103.09
N ALA A 669 -35.12 -30.78 -103.86
CA ALA A 669 -35.98 -29.62 -103.62
C ALA A 669 -37.46 -29.95 -103.88
N GLU A 670 -37.76 -30.74 -104.92
CA GLU A 670 -39.12 -31.22 -105.23
C GLU A 670 -39.65 -32.20 -104.16
N ARG A 671 -38.80 -33.06 -103.59
CA ARG A 671 -39.18 -33.93 -102.46
C ARG A 671 -39.43 -33.18 -101.15
N CYS A 672 -38.86 -31.99 -100.99
CA CYS A 672 -39.01 -31.16 -99.78
C CYS A 672 -40.16 -30.15 -99.84
N GLY A 673 -40.91 -30.06 -100.94
CA GLY A 673 -42.12 -29.22 -101.02
C GLY A 673 -41.86 -27.70 -100.89
N ILE A 674 -40.67 -27.22 -101.25
CA ILE A 674 -40.36 -25.79 -101.28
C ILE A 674 -40.69 -25.26 -102.69
N PRO A 675 -41.62 -24.30 -102.86
CA PRO A 675 -41.88 -23.73 -104.19
C PRO A 675 -40.63 -22.99 -104.70
N PRO A 676 -40.34 -23.02 -106.01
CA PRO A 676 -39.14 -22.39 -106.56
C PRO A 676 -39.25 -20.86 -106.43
N SER A 677 -38.41 -20.27 -105.57
CA SER A 677 -38.15 -18.82 -105.60
C SER A 677 -37.46 -18.49 -106.92
N SER A 678 -38.02 -17.54 -107.66
CA SER A 678 -37.46 -17.01 -108.91
C SER A 678 -36.00 -16.59 -108.75
N PRO A 679 -35.14 -16.81 -109.77
CA PRO A 679 -33.73 -16.46 -109.70
C PRO A 679 -33.57 -14.94 -109.60
N ALA A 680 -32.99 -14.50 -108.49
CA ALA A 680 -32.51 -13.14 -108.33
C ALA A 680 -31.42 -12.84 -109.38
N SER A 681 -31.52 -11.65 -109.97
CA SER A 681 -30.59 -11.06 -110.93
C SER A 681 -29.16 -10.97 -110.35
N PRO A 682 -28.11 -10.99 -111.20
CA PRO A 682 -26.73 -10.91 -110.74
C PRO A 682 -26.44 -9.55 -110.09
N PRO A 683 -25.63 -9.47 -109.01
CA PRO A 683 -25.21 -8.19 -108.46
C PRO A 683 -24.27 -7.50 -109.45
N GLY A 684 -24.58 -6.25 -109.77
CA GLY A 684 -23.68 -5.35 -110.48
C GLY A 684 -22.51 -4.94 -109.58
N ASP A 685 -21.39 -4.67 -110.23
CA ASP A 685 -20.21 -4.03 -109.66
C ASP A 685 -20.57 -2.64 -109.12
N ASP A 686 -20.38 -2.42 -107.82
CA ASP A 686 -20.31 -1.08 -107.22
C ASP A 686 -18.96 -0.90 -106.48
N PRO A 687 -18.30 0.27 -106.59
CA PRO A 687 -16.94 0.51 -106.11
C PRO A 687 -16.88 0.81 -104.59
N PRO A 688 -15.69 0.72 -103.95
CA PRO A 688 -15.57 0.71 -102.49
C PRO A 688 -15.86 2.08 -101.86
N SER A 689 -16.85 2.13 -100.97
CA SER A 689 -17.13 3.28 -100.13
C SER A 689 -16.25 3.27 -98.87
N ARG A 690 -15.34 4.25 -98.88
CA ARG A 690 -14.58 4.88 -97.79
C ARG A 690 -15.21 4.71 -96.39
N ALA A 691 -14.52 4.00 -95.50
CA ALA A 691 -14.79 3.97 -94.07
C ALA A 691 -14.44 5.32 -93.43
N ALA A 692 -15.36 5.88 -92.64
CA ALA A 692 -15.11 6.96 -91.69
C ALA A 692 -15.01 6.35 -90.27
N PRO A 693 -14.16 6.90 -89.39
CA PRO A 693 -13.86 6.30 -88.10
C PRO A 693 -14.97 6.60 -87.09
N GLN A 694 -15.39 5.57 -86.34
CA GLN A 694 -16.12 5.77 -85.10
C GLN A 694 -15.11 6.04 -84.00
N SER A 695 -15.26 7.22 -83.40
CA SER A 695 -14.68 7.59 -82.12
C SER A 695 -15.25 6.70 -81.01
N ASP A 696 -14.34 6.06 -80.27
CA ASP A 696 -14.46 5.81 -78.83
C ASP A 696 -13.12 6.16 -78.18
#